data_AF-A0A3L7ZWI1-F1
#
_entry.id   AF-A0A3L7ZWI1-F1
#
_cell.length_a   1.000
_cell.length_b   1.000
_cell.length_c   1.000
_cell.angle_alpha   90.00
_cell.angle_beta   90.00
_cell.angle_gamma   90.00
#
_symmetry.space_group_name_H-M   'P 1'
#
loop_
_entity.id
_entity.type
_entity.pdbx_description
1 polymer ?
#
loop_
_entity_poly.entity_id
_entity_poly.type
_entity_poly.pdbx_seq_one_letter_code
_entity_poly.pdbx_strand_id
1 'polypeptide(L)'
;MKTRIYALILGIFFVMQAAIAQPPKPIRFYPLNNLDYRDVINRKDGTLKRGSTYSFADRFGNVAGAMEFSPNAYIETPGFFEGASIDNGYSISFWIFIDTDYSRYSGVYPWEDTDKIYRVFFSYYAHDNCNLIGFYHRRDRAVVDRYTVNVKEHKFKNWGIWYWDPVNFTHRTGWYQVFLVSKNNMTYLYMFYPNSCLEYALFYMGGQTLELATNWGLGSIPDTSNRYLDDFKVYNQVITKDQILELHATESLPNGMYEMSYAFDTNKVVQTRNKNIDPGYNFDMVSKTPDKELTYQYVFEPVEDKPGVFRIRMAYTSLFMGIKSTSEPYVILEGDYGQGRLLGWYIDPTNDGYFFVRANANRDKYLEGIRGEVRITPYTSAQAPYYKWKFRPLKSAYELSLNAFVPKRTYQLIDSYNTIMELLPARPITTSSTILLASRDPYPSLMSHYSFDKFKGDSYWIYNASYTNMAMYPADINLPNWSAVDIRERGGSDNKLYYQYIVEKPNPLGRHIVIRPVMAQTMAVYSGNFPTVNNVTFTKDKNQKEPSAREWQVFYDGLNPNANRQIATLTPGIYKIKPLADQNFCMHPANYSFSPGTKIELDRFDPSDPTISYWVVEYETDNHGNPIRDGSFIIRKHATAHLYMAPHNKDISEGAQIYMENFYKDDALTFFKWFLEPTRDKTGAFFIENGADKLKYLEYPTGPLKDNSPIKFSYHRPSQDPSTFKWIFERVTVTRELETGVYNIIIANNHNLDVCVGTDSLANKTTEVIDSRTQSEAGTFKWRITKNPDSSYFIEVDDSSLYLHADLSSSEINNKVAVGKYNPDYEWAYKWEITPTDQEGVYKISLFDDAVSGYLHLTDYKIQSNNSLSTGPYDPGQDNGYKFYIREATQ
;
A
#
# COMPACT_ATOMS: atom_id res chain seq x y z
N MET A 1 -27.26 32.82 -35.39
CA MET A 1 -28.27 32.12 -36.21
C MET A 1 -27.65 30.84 -36.74
N LYS A 2 -28.19 29.70 -36.28
CA LYS A 2 -28.14 28.31 -36.79
C LYS A 2 -26.81 27.69 -37.28
N THR A 3 -26.21 26.68 -36.63
CA THR A 3 -26.57 25.25 -36.36
C THR A 3 -25.82 24.30 -37.32
N ARG A 4 -25.04 23.36 -36.76
CA ARG A 4 -24.87 21.91 -37.11
C ARG A 4 -23.52 21.42 -36.56
N ILE A 5 -23.47 20.87 -35.35
CA ILE A 5 -23.66 19.44 -35.00
C ILE A 5 -22.74 18.52 -35.79
N TYR A 6 -21.60 18.18 -35.19
CA TYR A 6 -20.98 16.86 -35.26
C TYR A 6 -20.53 16.47 -33.84
N ALA A 7 -21.53 16.14 -33.02
CA ALA A 7 -21.33 15.28 -31.86
C ALA A 7 -21.35 13.84 -32.39
N LEU A 8 -20.17 13.28 -32.65
CA LEU A 8 -20.00 11.85 -32.89
C LEU A 8 -19.25 11.28 -31.69
N ILE A 9 -20.06 11.00 -30.66
CA ILE A 9 -19.92 10.01 -29.59
C ILE A 9 -18.53 9.34 -29.57
N LEU A 10 -17.59 9.96 -28.84
CA LEU A 10 -16.41 9.29 -28.31
C LEU A 10 -16.68 8.90 -26.85
N GLY A 11 -17.82 8.25 -26.63
CA GLY A 11 -18.10 7.52 -25.39
C GLY A 11 -17.42 6.17 -25.49
N ILE A 12 -16.10 6.11 -25.27
CA ILE A 12 -15.39 4.86 -25.11
C ILE A 12 -15.90 4.25 -23.79
N PHE A 13 -16.83 3.31 -23.93
CA PHE A 13 -17.19 2.35 -22.91
C PHE A 13 -15.92 1.64 -22.43
N PHE A 14 -15.34 2.07 -21.31
CA PHE A 14 -14.48 1.20 -20.52
C PHE A 14 -15.38 0.23 -19.73
N VAL A 15 -16.00 -0.68 -20.46
CA VAL A 15 -16.16 -2.03 -19.94
C VAL A 15 -14.78 -2.65 -20.12
N MET A 16 -14.11 -3.05 -19.04
CA MET A 16 -13.06 -4.07 -19.14
C MET A 16 -13.71 -5.39 -19.62
N GLN A 17 -14.21 -5.42 -20.85
CA GLN A 17 -14.15 -6.63 -21.64
C GLN A 17 -12.69 -6.66 -22.04
N ALA A 18 -11.89 -7.50 -21.36
CA ALA A 18 -10.65 -7.95 -21.94
C ALA A 18 -11.01 -8.41 -23.36
N ALA A 19 -10.62 -7.62 -24.37
CA ALA A 19 -10.65 -8.09 -25.74
C ALA A 19 -9.78 -9.35 -25.68
N ILE A 20 -10.42 -10.52 -25.79
CA ILE A 20 -9.73 -11.80 -25.74
C ILE A 20 -8.81 -11.78 -26.96
N ALA A 21 -7.55 -11.39 -26.74
CA ALA A 21 -6.53 -11.45 -27.75
C ALA A 21 -6.51 -12.90 -28.22
N GLN A 22 -6.70 -13.14 -29.52
CA GLN A 22 -6.63 -14.49 -30.06
C GLN A 22 -5.30 -15.11 -29.59
N PRO A 23 -5.31 -16.35 -29.07
CA PRO A 23 -4.09 -16.97 -28.59
C PRO A 23 -3.06 -16.99 -29.72
N PRO A 24 -1.80 -16.64 -29.44
CA PRO A 24 -0.77 -16.52 -30.45
C PRO A 24 -0.58 -17.87 -31.14
N LYS A 25 -0.46 -17.87 -32.47
CA LYS A 25 -0.21 -19.11 -33.23
C LYS A 25 1.30 -19.33 -33.37
N PRO A 26 1.80 -20.54 -33.07
CA PRO A 26 3.19 -20.85 -33.31
C PRO A 26 3.51 -20.93 -34.81
N ILE A 27 4.77 -20.70 -35.16
CA ILE A 27 5.35 -20.92 -36.50
C ILE A 27 6.08 -22.26 -36.62
N ARG A 28 6.37 -22.91 -35.47
CA ARG A 28 6.86 -24.29 -35.37
C ARG A 28 6.17 -24.96 -34.19
N PHE A 29 5.77 -26.21 -34.36
CA PHE A 29 5.26 -27.01 -33.25
C PHE A 29 5.69 -28.47 -33.42
N TYR A 30 6.49 -28.94 -32.46
CA TYR A 30 6.89 -30.33 -32.31
C TYR A 30 6.14 -30.92 -31.10
N PRO A 31 5.11 -31.77 -31.32
CA PRO A 31 4.37 -32.37 -30.22
C PRO A 31 5.21 -33.37 -29.41
N LEU A 32 6.18 -34.04 -30.05
CA LEU A 32 7.07 -35.04 -29.43
C LEU A 32 6.36 -36.28 -28.86
N ASN A 33 5.06 -36.43 -29.13
CA ASN A 33 4.29 -37.64 -28.82
C ASN A 33 4.58 -38.76 -29.82
N ASN A 34 4.40 -40.02 -29.40
CA ASN A 34 4.61 -41.21 -30.22
C ASN A 34 5.96 -41.24 -30.95
N LEU A 35 7.00 -40.66 -30.33
CA LEU A 35 8.34 -40.49 -30.92
C LEU A 35 8.38 -39.62 -32.19
N ASP A 36 7.37 -38.78 -32.41
CA ASP A 36 7.23 -37.93 -33.58
C ASP A 36 7.93 -36.59 -33.38
N TYR A 37 8.94 -36.33 -34.21
CA TYR A 37 9.71 -35.08 -34.24
C TYR A 37 9.43 -34.25 -35.50
N ARG A 38 8.27 -34.45 -36.13
CA ARG A 38 7.79 -33.63 -37.25
C ARG A 38 7.20 -32.31 -36.77
N ASP A 39 7.40 -31.26 -37.57
CA ASP A 39 6.75 -29.97 -37.35
C ASP A 39 5.35 -30.03 -37.96
N VAL A 40 4.33 -30.00 -37.10
CA VAL A 40 2.93 -30.13 -37.53
C VAL A 40 2.37 -28.86 -38.16
N ILE A 41 3.13 -27.77 -38.21
CA ILE A 41 2.70 -26.48 -38.79
C ILE A 41 3.24 -26.31 -40.19
N ASN A 42 4.57 -26.26 -40.35
CA ASN A 42 5.22 -25.90 -41.61
C ASN A 42 6.08 -27.02 -42.20
N ARG A 43 6.01 -28.24 -41.65
CA ARG A 43 6.74 -29.43 -42.12
C ARG A 43 8.26 -29.22 -42.15
N LYS A 44 8.77 -28.35 -41.27
CA LYS A 44 10.19 -28.21 -40.96
C LYS A 44 10.62 -29.32 -40.00
N ASP A 45 10.48 -30.55 -40.48
CA ASP A 45 10.60 -31.76 -39.68
C ASP A 45 12.03 -31.91 -39.13
N GLY A 46 12.13 -32.40 -37.90
CA GLY A 46 13.41 -32.73 -37.28
C GLY A 46 13.99 -34.03 -37.84
N THR A 47 15.26 -34.29 -37.53
CA THR A 47 15.92 -35.58 -37.77
C THR A 47 16.76 -35.94 -36.56
N LEU A 48 16.54 -37.14 -36.00
CA LEU A 48 17.41 -37.67 -34.95
C LEU A 48 18.82 -37.90 -35.54
N LYS A 49 19.81 -37.13 -35.09
CA LYS A 49 21.19 -37.21 -35.61
C LYS A 49 22.10 -38.09 -34.77
N ARG A 50 21.88 -38.12 -33.46
CA ARG A 50 22.68 -38.86 -32.50
C ARG A 50 21.81 -39.40 -31.38
N GLY A 51 22.25 -40.49 -30.76
CA GLY A 51 21.60 -41.12 -29.61
C GLY A 51 20.29 -41.82 -29.96
N SER A 52 19.50 -42.10 -28.93
CA SER A 52 18.18 -42.75 -29.03
C SER A 52 17.14 -41.98 -28.23
N THR A 53 15.88 -42.13 -28.63
CA THR A 53 14.69 -41.58 -27.96
C THR A 53 13.72 -42.69 -27.58
N TYR A 54 12.96 -42.49 -26.50
CA TYR A 54 11.99 -43.44 -25.96
C TYR A 54 10.67 -42.73 -25.61
N SER A 55 9.58 -43.48 -25.52
CA SER A 55 8.27 -42.91 -25.17
C SER A 55 8.19 -42.69 -23.66
N PHE A 56 7.63 -41.55 -23.27
CA PHE A 56 7.38 -41.20 -21.87
C PHE A 56 5.98 -40.62 -21.69
N ALA A 57 5.49 -40.64 -20.45
CA ALA A 57 4.17 -40.09 -20.14
C ALA A 57 4.18 -38.55 -20.20
N ASP A 58 3.26 -37.93 -20.94
CA ASP A 58 3.17 -36.46 -20.99
C ASP A 58 2.63 -35.83 -19.70
N ARG A 59 2.49 -34.50 -19.72
CA ARG A 59 1.87 -33.69 -18.65
C ARG A 59 0.40 -34.04 -18.34
N PHE A 60 -0.27 -34.80 -19.20
CA PHE A 60 -1.62 -35.30 -18.99
C PHE A 60 -1.64 -36.76 -18.50
N GLY A 61 -0.49 -37.43 -18.45
CA GLY A 61 -0.34 -38.84 -18.07
C GLY A 61 -0.51 -39.83 -19.24
N ASN A 62 -0.54 -39.37 -20.49
CA ASN A 62 -0.62 -40.25 -21.64
C ASN A 62 0.72 -40.96 -21.86
N VAL A 63 0.75 -42.30 -21.78
CA VAL A 63 1.96 -43.14 -21.75
C VAL A 63 3.01 -42.88 -22.86
N ALA A 64 2.57 -42.45 -24.05
CA ALA A 64 3.46 -42.10 -25.17
C ALA A 64 3.26 -40.64 -25.62
N GLY A 65 2.92 -39.76 -24.69
CA GLY A 65 2.64 -38.36 -24.98
C GLY A 65 3.89 -37.49 -25.06
N ALA A 66 5.01 -37.89 -24.43
CA ALA A 66 6.26 -37.15 -24.40
C ALA A 66 7.44 -37.99 -24.89
N MET A 67 8.59 -37.34 -25.09
CA MET A 67 9.80 -37.97 -25.57
C MET A 67 10.89 -37.97 -24.50
N GLU A 68 11.43 -39.14 -24.21
CA GLU A 68 12.64 -39.32 -23.41
C GLU A 68 13.88 -39.32 -24.33
N PHE A 69 14.91 -38.54 -23.98
CA PHE A 69 16.19 -38.49 -24.66
C PHE A 69 17.26 -39.24 -23.87
N SER A 70 18.01 -40.11 -24.56
CA SER A 70 19.27 -40.60 -24.01
C SER A 70 20.29 -39.44 -23.85
N PRO A 71 21.28 -39.55 -22.94
CA PRO A 71 22.17 -38.44 -22.59
C PRO A 71 22.84 -37.68 -23.75
N ASN A 72 23.18 -38.36 -24.85
CA ASN A 72 23.84 -37.76 -26.02
C ASN A 72 22.90 -37.60 -27.24
N ALA A 73 21.58 -37.72 -27.04
CA ALA A 73 20.63 -37.67 -28.12
C ALA A 73 20.25 -36.25 -28.49
N TYR A 74 20.17 -35.95 -29.79
CA TYR A 74 19.56 -34.71 -30.23
C TYR A 74 18.87 -34.87 -31.58
N ILE A 75 17.80 -34.12 -31.74
CA ILE A 75 17.07 -33.95 -32.98
C ILE A 75 17.55 -32.65 -33.59
N GLU A 76 18.19 -32.74 -34.76
CA GLU A 76 18.50 -31.56 -35.56
C GLU A 76 17.22 -31.07 -36.25
N THR A 77 16.99 -29.77 -36.22
CA THR A 77 15.86 -29.13 -36.90
C THR A 77 16.37 -28.10 -37.90
N PRO A 78 15.56 -27.76 -38.92
CA PRO A 78 15.73 -26.50 -39.62
C PRO A 78 15.69 -25.31 -38.64
N GLY A 79 16.14 -24.14 -39.09
CA GLY A 79 16.16 -22.95 -38.25
C GLY A 79 14.78 -22.64 -37.68
N PHE A 80 14.70 -22.40 -36.37
CA PHE A 80 13.43 -22.16 -35.67
C PHE A 80 12.64 -20.99 -36.27
N PHE A 81 13.34 -19.96 -36.76
CA PHE A 81 12.77 -18.75 -37.34
C PHE A 81 12.90 -18.69 -38.86
N GLU A 82 13.32 -19.78 -39.52
CA GLU A 82 13.49 -19.81 -40.97
C GLU A 82 12.18 -19.46 -41.68
N GLY A 83 12.22 -18.42 -42.52
CA GLY A 83 11.05 -17.92 -43.25
C GLY A 83 10.14 -16.98 -42.45
N ALA A 84 10.55 -16.50 -41.27
CA ALA A 84 9.82 -15.53 -40.46
C ALA A 84 10.74 -14.40 -39.94
N SER A 85 10.26 -13.15 -39.95
CA SER A 85 10.96 -12.03 -39.31
C SER A 85 10.79 -12.08 -37.79
N ILE A 86 11.85 -11.72 -37.06
CA ILE A 86 11.89 -11.58 -35.60
C ILE A 86 12.32 -10.16 -35.17
N ASP A 87 12.19 -9.16 -36.05
CA ASP A 87 12.68 -7.78 -35.83
C ASP A 87 12.02 -7.08 -34.63
N ASN A 88 10.81 -7.55 -34.28
CA ASN A 88 10.02 -7.06 -33.14
C ASN A 88 10.10 -8.01 -31.92
N GLY A 89 11.00 -8.98 -31.94
CA GLY A 89 11.14 -10.02 -30.92
C GLY A 89 10.44 -11.34 -31.26
N TYR A 90 10.63 -12.35 -30.40
CA TYR A 90 10.14 -13.72 -30.59
C TYR A 90 9.86 -14.40 -29.25
N SER A 91 9.17 -15.53 -29.28
CA SER A 91 8.93 -16.35 -28.09
C SER A 91 9.14 -17.84 -28.37
N ILE A 92 9.57 -18.60 -27.37
CA ILE A 92 9.71 -20.06 -27.41
C ILE A 92 9.03 -20.62 -26.16
N SER A 93 8.24 -21.68 -26.30
CA SER A 93 7.64 -22.38 -25.16
C SER A 93 7.84 -23.89 -25.25
N PHE A 94 7.98 -24.55 -24.11
CA PHE A 94 8.16 -26.00 -24.04
C PHE A 94 7.82 -26.54 -22.65
N TRP A 95 7.57 -27.85 -22.59
CA TRP A 95 7.37 -28.58 -21.36
C TRP A 95 8.55 -29.48 -21.06
N ILE A 96 9.10 -29.39 -19.85
CA ILE A 96 10.20 -30.24 -19.39
C ILE A 96 9.81 -30.96 -18.10
N PHE A 97 10.26 -32.20 -17.94
CA PHE A 97 10.09 -32.93 -16.70
C PHE A 97 11.40 -32.96 -15.91
N ILE A 98 11.33 -32.53 -14.65
CA ILE A 98 12.44 -32.68 -13.70
C ILE A 98 12.17 -33.92 -12.84
N ASP A 99 13.00 -34.95 -13.03
CA ASP A 99 12.95 -36.23 -12.31
C ASP A 99 13.86 -36.30 -11.09
N THR A 100 14.57 -35.20 -10.80
CA THR A 100 15.52 -35.12 -9.69
C THR A 100 15.05 -34.07 -8.68
N ASP A 101 14.96 -34.45 -7.40
CA ASP A 101 14.73 -33.50 -6.31
C ASP A 101 16.03 -32.76 -5.97
N TYR A 102 16.20 -31.56 -6.52
CA TYR A 102 17.38 -30.73 -6.24
C TYR A 102 17.21 -29.96 -4.92
N SER A 103 18.20 -30.08 -4.04
CA SER A 103 18.37 -29.16 -2.90
C SER A 103 18.88 -27.80 -3.36
N ARG A 104 18.45 -26.72 -2.69
CA ARG A 104 18.96 -25.36 -2.94
C ARG A 104 20.49 -25.31 -2.76
N TYR A 105 21.22 -24.93 -3.80
CA TYR A 105 22.68 -24.78 -3.70
C TYR A 105 23.05 -23.45 -3.03
N SER A 106 23.91 -23.48 -2.00
CA SER A 106 24.27 -22.31 -1.17
C SER A 106 25.71 -21.80 -1.38
N GLY A 107 26.36 -22.14 -2.49
CA GLY A 107 27.72 -21.69 -2.81
C GLY A 107 27.80 -20.25 -3.35
N VAL A 108 29.02 -19.69 -3.37
CA VAL A 108 29.31 -18.37 -3.98
C VAL A 108 29.11 -18.40 -5.50
N TYR A 109 29.42 -19.54 -6.12
CA TYR A 109 29.09 -19.83 -7.51
C TYR A 109 27.76 -20.58 -7.59
N PRO A 110 27.02 -20.52 -8.70
CA PRO A 110 25.72 -21.18 -8.81
C PRO A 110 25.79 -22.72 -8.91
N TRP A 111 26.97 -23.28 -9.21
CA TRP A 111 27.25 -24.72 -9.36
C TRP A 111 28.77 -24.98 -9.32
N GLU A 112 29.18 -26.24 -9.27
CA GLU A 112 30.57 -26.68 -9.46
C GLU A 112 30.86 -26.98 -10.93
N ASP A 113 32.12 -26.85 -11.37
CA ASP A 113 32.52 -27.10 -12.76
C ASP A 113 32.26 -28.54 -13.23
N THR A 114 32.14 -29.48 -12.29
CA THR A 114 31.81 -30.90 -12.50
C THR A 114 30.32 -31.16 -12.69
N ASP A 115 29.44 -30.22 -12.31
CA ASP A 115 27.99 -30.38 -12.44
C ASP A 115 27.57 -30.44 -13.91
N LYS A 116 26.76 -31.45 -14.25
CA LYS A 116 26.30 -31.67 -15.63
C LYS A 116 25.29 -30.61 -16.08
N ILE A 117 25.37 -30.26 -17.35
CA ILE A 117 24.39 -29.44 -18.06
C ILE A 117 23.37 -30.36 -18.73
N TYR A 118 22.08 -30.09 -18.51
CA TYR A 118 20.95 -30.80 -19.10
C TYR A 118 20.16 -29.86 -20.03
N ARG A 119 20.40 -29.99 -21.32
CA ARG A 119 19.98 -29.04 -22.34
C ARG A 119 18.71 -29.45 -23.06
N VAL A 120 17.79 -28.50 -23.20
CA VAL A 120 16.49 -28.69 -23.83
C VAL A 120 16.55 -28.41 -25.33
N PHE A 121 17.18 -27.29 -25.70
CA PHE A 121 17.38 -26.93 -27.10
C PHE A 121 18.63 -26.06 -27.27
N PHE A 122 19.07 -25.92 -28.52
CA PHE A 122 20.17 -25.03 -28.89
C PHE A 122 19.97 -24.41 -30.28
N SER A 123 20.62 -23.28 -30.46
CA SER A 123 21.20 -22.85 -31.72
C SER A 123 22.71 -22.75 -31.54
N TYR A 124 23.44 -23.24 -32.53
CA TYR A 124 24.88 -23.44 -32.42
C TYR A 124 25.59 -22.88 -33.65
N TYR A 125 26.70 -22.19 -33.40
CA TYR A 125 27.59 -21.68 -34.43
C TYR A 125 28.87 -22.50 -34.46
N ALA A 126 29.00 -23.35 -35.48
CA ALA A 126 30.09 -24.31 -35.58
C ALA A 126 31.47 -23.66 -35.73
N HIS A 127 31.56 -22.48 -36.37
CA HIS A 127 32.84 -21.80 -36.59
C HIS A 127 33.57 -21.46 -35.27
N ASP A 128 32.81 -20.97 -34.28
CA ASP A 128 33.34 -20.60 -32.97
C ASP A 128 33.08 -21.63 -31.87
N ASN A 129 32.44 -22.76 -32.20
CA ASN A 129 31.99 -23.76 -31.24
C ASN A 129 31.17 -23.14 -30.09
N CYS A 130 30.16 -22.33 -30.44
CA CYS A 130 29.43 -21.50 -29.47
C CYS A 130 27.90 -21.67 -29.61
N ASN A 131 27.23 -21.93 -28.49
CA ASN A 131 25.76 -21.85 -28.43
C ASN A 131 25.33 -20.37 -28.42
N LEU A 132 24.42 -19.99 -29.32
CA LEU A 132 23.96 -18.61 -29.43
C LEU A 132 22.72 -18.36 -28.57
N ILE A 133 21.70 -19.22 -28.69
CA ILE A 133 20.55 -19.29 -27.78
C ILE A 133 20.23 -20.75 -27.46
N GLY A 134 19.67 -20.98 -26.29
CA GLY A 134 19.38 -22.29 -25.77
C GLY A 134 18.86 -22.18 -24.35
N PHE A 135 18.25 -23.26 -23.89
CA PHE A 135 17.82 -23.40 -22.52
C PHE A 135 18.36 -24.71 -21.96
N TYR A 136 18.87 -24.64 -20.74
CA TYR A 136 19.31 -25.81 -19.99
C TYR A 136 19.11 -25.60 -18.50
N HIS A 137 19.20 -26.68 -17.74
CA HIS A 137 19.40 -26.59 -16.31
C HIS A 137 20.74 -27.18 -15.90
N ARG A 138 21.28 -26.64 -14.82
CA ARG A 138 22.48 -27.14 -14.15
C ARG A 138 22.19 -27.14 -12.66
N ARG A 139 22.09 -28.34 -12.07
CA ARG A 139 21.46 -28.56 -10.76
C ARG A 139 20.04 -27.96 -10.71
N ASP A 140 19.77 -27.15 -9.69
CA ASP A 140 18.53 -26.42 -9.42
C ASP A 140 18.37 -25.14 -10.28
N ARG A 141 19.37 -24.77 -11.10
CA ARG A 141 19.38 -23.49 -11.83
C ARG A 141 18.87 -23.64 -13.25
N ALA A 142 17.90 -22.81 -13.61
CA ALA A 142 17.56 -22.54 -15.00
C ALA A 142 18.62 -21.62 -15.62
N VAL A 143 19.00 -21.88 -16.87
CA VAL A 143 20.00 -21.11 -17.59
C VAL A 143 19.57 -20.88 -19.03
N VAL A 144 19.69 -19.63 -19.48
CA VAL A 144 19.46 -19.22 -20.87
C VAL A 144 20.79 -18.84 -21.48
N ASP A 145 21.13 -19.43 -22.62
CA ASP A 145 22.36 -19.10 -23.33
C ASP A 145 22.38 -17.65 -23.80
N ARG A 146 23.56 -17.06 -23.71
CA ARG A 146 23.85 -15.71 -24.17
C ARG A 146 25.28 -15.65 -24.66
N TYR A 147 25.49 -15.17 -25.88
CA TYR A 147 26.83 -15.00 -26.41
C TYR A 147 27.26 -13.53 -26.45
N THR A 148 28.58 -13.33 -26.40
CA THR A 148 29.25 -12.04 -26.59
C THR A 148 30.48 -12.25 -27.47
N VAL A 149 30.97 -11.18 -28.11
CA VAL A 149 32.27 -11.23 -28.79
C VAL A 149 33.37 -11.15 -27.74
N ASN A 150 34.23 -12.16 -27.67
CA ASN A 150 35.49 -12.08 -26.93
C ASN A 150 36.47 -11.23 -27.75
N VAL A 151 36.68 -9.98 -27.32
CA VAL A 151 37.53 -9.00 -28.02
C VAL A 151 38.98 -9.47 -28.15
N LYS A 152 39.47 -10.32 -27.23
CA LYS A 152 40.85 -10.84 -27.28
C LYS A 152 41.05 -11.96 -28.29
N GLU A 153 40.05 -12.83 -28.41
CA GLU A 153 40.12 -14.02 -29.26
C GLU A 153 39.44 -13.82 -30.62
N HIS A 154 38.71 -12.71 -30.79
CA HIS A 154 37.84 -12.42 -31.93
C HIS A 154 36.83 -13.55 -32.23
N LYS A 155 36.41 -14.29 -31.18
CA LYS A 155 35.43 -15.38 -31.25
C LYS A 155 34.23 -15.11 -30.36
N PHE A 156 33.09 -15.71 -30.67
CA PHE A 156 31.96 -15.70 -29.76
C PHE A 156 32.20 -16.59 -28.54
N LYS A 157 31.86 -16.06 -27.36
CA LYS A 157 31.86 -16.77 -26.08
C LYS A 157 30.45 -16.76 -25.50
N ASN A 158 29.97 -17.93 -25.10
CA ASN A 158 28.73 -18.09 -24.34
C ASN A 158 29.00 -17.89 -22.83
N TRP A 159 28.13 -17.13 -22.17
CA TRP A 159 28.22 -16.88 -20.73
C TRP A 159 27.20 -17.63 -19.89
N GLY A 160 26.05 -18.00 -20.45
CA GLY A 160 24.91 -18.58 -19.73
C GLY A 160 24.35 -17.65 -18.64
N ILE A 161 23.12 -17.18 -18.79
CA ILE A 161 22.45 -16.37 -17.77
C ILE A 161 21.64 -17.30 -16.89
N TRP A 162 22.10 -17.51 -15.66
CA TRP A 162 21.39 -18.34 -14.68
C TRP A 162 20.45 -17.53 -13.81
N TYR A 163 19.42 -18.19 -13.29
CA TYR A 163 18.41 -17.58 -12.43
C TYR A 163 18.52 -18.10 -11.00
N TRP A 164 18.43 -17.18 -10.05
CA TRP A 164 18.24 -17.45 -8.62
C TRP A 164 16.74 -17.50 -8.31
N ASP A 165 16.38 -17.39 -7.03
CA ASP A 165 14.99 -17.33 -6.62
C ASP A 165 14.32 -16.04 -7.17
N PRO A 166 13.07 -16.11 -7.62
CA PRO A 166 12.17 -17.24 -7.43
C PRO A 166 12.22 -18.33 -8.51
N VAL A 167 12.90 -18.13 -9.65
CA VAL A 167 12.91 -19.05 -10.82
C VAL A 167 13.99 -20.15 -10.68
N ASN A 168 13.59 -21.35 -10.25
CA ASN A 168 14.49 -22.48 -10.02
C ASN A 168 13.76 -23.85 -10.08
N PHE A 169 14.53 -24.94 -9.93
CA PHE A 169 14.04 -26.33 -9.85
C PHE A 169 14.19 -26.94 -8.45
N THR A 170 14.30 -26.12 -7.41
CA THR A 170 14.53 -26.56 -6.03
C THR A 170 13.30 -27.27 -5.45
N HIS A 171 13.48 -28.44 -4.84
CA HIS A 171 12.47 -29.17 -4.06
C HIS A 171 11.17 -29.49 -4.79
N ARG A 172 11.25 -29.74 -6.10
CA ARG A 172 10.09 -29.90 -6.97
C ARG A 172 10.38 -30.82 -8.15
N THR A 173 9.77 -32.00 -8.15
CA THR A 173 9.76 -32.91 -9.30
C THR A 173 8.46 -32.78 -10.08
N GLY A 174 8.49 -32.94 -11.40
CA GLY A 174 7.29 -32.91 -12.24
C GLY A 174 7.47 -32.12 -13.53
N TRP A 175 6.34 -31.89 -14.20
CA TRP A 175 6.28 -31.11 -15.44
C TRP A 175 6.29 -29.60 -15.16
N TYR A 176 7.16 -28.89 -15.88
CA TYR A 176 7.25 -27.44 -15.89
C TYR A 176 6.94 -26.94 -17.29
N GLN A 177 6.22 -25.83 -17.39
CA GLN A 177 6.09 -25.10 -18.65
C GLN A 177 6.98 -23.87 -18.61
N VAL A 178 7.85 -23.72 -19.60
CA VAL A 178 8.78 -22.60 -19.70
C VAL A 178 8.44 -21.77 -20.92
N PHE A 179 8.44 -20.45 -20.77
CA PHE A 179 8.36 -19.49 -21.87
C PHE A 179 9.57 -18.57 -21.84
N LEU A 180 10.26 -18.48 -22.97
CA LEU A 180 11.29 -17.48 -23.21
C LEU A 180 10.71 -16.43 -24.16
N VAL A 181 10.58 -15.20 -23.70
CA VAL A 181 10.02 -14.08 -24.47
C VAL A 181 11.10 -13.03 -24.67
N SER A 182 11.63 -12.97 -25.89
CA SER A 182 12.72 -12.06 -26.25
C SER A 182 12.18 -10.83 -26.96
N LYS A 183 12.47 -9.65 -26.40
CA LYS A 183 12.27 -8.33 -27.00
C LYS A 183 13.63 -7.75 -27.39
N ASN A 184 13.64 -6.67 -28.16
CA ASN A 184 14.86 -6.08 -28.73
C ASN A 184 15.96 -5.73 -27.69
N ASN A 185 15.59 -5.45 -26.45
CA ASN A 185 16.50 -5.04 -25.38
C ASN A 185 16.32 -5.81 -24.05
N MET A 186 15.47 -6.82 -24.01
CA MET A 186 15.19 -7.56 -22.79
C MET A 186 14.62 -8.94 -23.09
N THR A 187 14.82 -9.90 -22.20
CA THR A 187 14.19 -11.22 -22.30
C THR A 187 13.54 -11.58 -20.98
N TYR A 188 12.31 -12.06 -21.05
CA TYR A 188 11.58 -12.63 -19.93
C TYR A 188 11.68 -14.14 -19.98
N LEU A 189 11.89 -14.74 -18.81
CA LEU A 189 11.66 -16.16 -18.58
C LEU A 189 10.44 -16.28 -17.67
N TYR A 190 9.39 -16.93 -18.15
CA TYR A 190 8.23 -17.33 -17.34
C TYR A 190 8.29 -18.84 -17.13
N MET A 191 8.08 -19.30 -15.89
CA MET A 191 8.13 -20.71 -15.53
C MET A 191 6.91 -21.07 -14.68
N PHE A 192 6.09 -21.97 -15.20
CA PHE A 192 5.06 -22.63 -14.42
C PHE A 192 5.63 -23.88 -13.77
N TYR A 193 5.47 -23.99 -12.46
CA TYR A 193 5.86 -25.14 -11.66
C TYR A 193 4.80 -26.25 -11.75
N PRO A 194 5.13 -27.49 -11.31
CA PRO A 194 4.18 -28.60 -11.29
C PRO A 194 2.89 -28.32 -10.52
N ASN A 195 2.92 -27.39 -9.56
CA ASN A 195 1.75 -26.92 -8.80
C ASN A 195 1.02 -25.72 -9.45
N SER A 196 1.33 -25.42 -10.72
CA SER A 196 0.82 -24.27 -11.49
C SER A 196 1.19 -22.89 -10.93
N CYS A 197 2.15 -22.80 -10.01
CA CYS A 197 2.74 -21.53 -9.61
C CYS A 197 3.51 -20.92 -10.78
N LEU A 198 3.19 -19.68 -11.15
CA LEU A 198 3.94 -18.93 -12.14
C LEU A 198 4.99 -18.05 -11.46
N GLU A 199 6.25 -18.30 -11.76
CA GLU A 199 7.35 -17.38 -11.44
C GLU A 199 7.96 -16.82 -12.72
N TYR A 200 8.53 -15.63 -12.63
CA TYR A 200 9.18 -15.02 -13.78
C TYR A 200 10.38 -14.17 -13.40
N ALA A 201 11.29 -14.03 -14.36
CA ALA A 201 12.45 -13.17 -14.25
C ALA A 201 12.65 -12.38 -15.55
N LEU A 202 13.22 -11.19 -15.40
CA LEU A 202 13.55 -10.30 -16.49
C LEU A 202 15.04 -9.98 -16.44
N PHE A 203 15.69 -9.97 -17.60
CA PHE A 203 17.02 -9.39 -17.74
C PHE A 203 17.10 -8.48 -18.97
N TYR A 204 17.85 -7.38 -18.84
CA TYR A 204 18.02 -6.36 -19.89
C TYR A 204 19.30 -6.62 -20.68
N MET A 205 19.16 -7.02 -21.94
CA MET A 205 20.28 -7.20 -22.86
C MET A 205 19.84 -6.95 -24.31
N GLY A 206 20.72 -6.34 -25.11
CA GLY A 206 20.45 -6.08 -26.54
C GLY A 206 20.23 -7.36 -27.34
N GLY A 207 19.54 -7.27 -28.47
CA GLY A 207 19.23 -8.40 -29.35
C GLY A 207 20.43 -9.30 -29.69
N GLN A 208 20.17 -10.58 -29.96
CA GLN A 208 21.16 -11.54 -30.44
C GLN A 208 20.92 -11.79 -31.93
N THR A 209 22.00 -11.80 -32.72
CA THR A 209 21.92 -12.15 -34.14
C THR A 209 21.89 -13.66 -34.28
N LEU A 210 20.71 -14.20 -34.55
CA LEU A 210 20.52 -15.65 -34.66
C LEU A 210 20.78 -16.19 -36.08
N GLU A 211 20.96 -15.30 -37.07
CA GLU A 211 21.28 -15.66 -38.47
C GLU A 211 22.62 -16.38 -38.61
N LEU A 212 23.51 -16.23 -37.63
CA LEU A 212 24.82 -16.88 -37.62
C LEU A 212 24.73 -18.37 -37.27
N ALA A 213 23.62 -18.83 -36.69
CA ALA A 213 23.50 -20.23 -36.27
C ALA A 213 23.56 -21.18 -37.48
N THR A 214 24.51 -22.13 -37.44
CA THR A 214 24.66 -23.17 -38.47
C THR A 214 23.82 -24.41 -38.17
N ASN A 215 23.50 -24.65 -36.90
CA ASN A 215 22.74 -25.82 -36.46
C ASN A 215 21.71 -25.41 -35.41
N TRP A 216 20.56 -26.07 -35.44
CA TRP A 216 19.49 -25.93 -34.46
C TRP A 216 19.03 -27.32 -34.04
N GLY A 217 18.54 -27.45 -32.81
CA GLY A 217 18.00 -28.74 -32.40
C GLY A 217 17.41 -28.77 -31.00
N LEU A 218 16.73 -29.88 -30.73
CA LEU A 218 16.21 -30.27 -29.42
C LEU A 218 17.15 -31.32 -28.82
N GLY A 219 17.48 -31.17 -27.54
CA GLY A 219 18.56 -31.90 -26.87
C GLY A 219 19.89 -31.15 -26.93
N SER A 220 21.01 -31.87 -27.06
CA SER A 220 22.35 -31.31 -26.96
C SER A 220 23.37 -31.90 -27.94
N ILE A 221 24.32 -31.07 -28.39
CA ILE A 221 25.52 -31.50 -29.12
C ILE A 221 26.71 -31.76 -28.16
N PRO A 222 27.18 -30.78 -27.36
CA PRO A 222 28.33 -30.96 -26.47
C PRO A 222 27.97 -31.43 -25.04
N ASP A 223 26.75 -31.14 -24.58
CA ASP A 223 26.32 -31.36 -23.19
C ASP A 223 25.45 -32.63 -23.06
N THR A 224 24.87 -32.86 -21.88
CA THR A 224 23.82 -33.87 -21.71
C THR A 224 22.46 -33.29 -22.15
N SER A 225 21.66 -34.06 -22.88
CA SER A 225 20.28 -33.67 -23.20
C SER A 225 19.40 -33.73 -21.97
N ASN A 226 18.46 -32.79 -21.85
CA ASN A 226 17.39 -32.91 -20.87
C ASN A 226 16.60 -34.18 -21.18
N ARG A 227 16.30 -34.93 -20.12
CA ARG A 227 15.83 -36.30 -20.26
C ARG A 227 14.42 -36.38 -20.84
N TYR A 228 13.52 -35.45 -20.54
CA TYR A 228 12.12 -35.55 -20.99
C TYR A 228 11.60 -34.20 -21.49
N LEU A 229 11.08 -34.21 -22.71
CA LEU A 229 10.56 -33.01 -23.38
C LEU A 229 9.17 -33.31 -23.98
N ASP A 230 8.30 -32.32 -23.90
CA ASP A 230 6.93 -32.33 -24.41
C ASP A 230 6.60 -30.94 -25.03
N ASP A 231 5.73 -30.92 -26.04
CA ASP A 231 5.11 -29.73 -26.66
C ASP A 231 6.07 -28.54 -26.90
N PHE A 232 7.01 -28.66 -27.84
CA PHE A 232 7.95 -27.57 -28.18
C PHE A 232 7.39 -26.63 -29.27
N LYS A 233 7.24 -25.35 -28.96
CA LYS A 233 6.60 -24.33 -29.81
C LYS A 233 7.48 -23.09 -29.98
N VAL A 234 7.46 -22.52 -31.19
CA VAL A 234 8.18 -21.29 -31.53
C VAL A 234 7.21 -20.27 -32.10
N TYR A 235 7.36 -19.01 -31.71
CA TYR A 235 6.53 -17.89 -32.14
C TYR A 235 7.44 -16.78 -32.67
N ASN A 236 7.09 -16.19 -33.81
CA ASN A 236 7.79 -15.05 -34.41
C ASN A 236 7.31 -13.69 -33.84
N GLN A 237 6.79 -13.71 -32.62
CA GLN A 237 6.28 -12.52 -31.95
C GLN A 237 6.49 -12.62 -30.44
N VAL A 238 6.46 -11.47 -29.79
CA VAL A 238 6.49 -11.33 -28.33
C VAL A 238 5.11 -11.66 -27.77
N ILE A 239 5.03 -12.71 -26.95
CA ILE A 239 3.79 -13.09 -26.27
C ILE A 239 3.65 -12.30 -24.97
N THR A 240 2.46 -11.80 -24.67
CA THR A 240 2.18 -11.08 -23.41
C THR A 240 1.98 -12.05 -22.24
N LYS A 241 2.12 -11.56 -21.00
CA LYS A 241 1.86 -12.37 -19.80
C LYS A 241 0.44 -12.96 -19.79
N ASP A 242 -0.56 -12.19 -20.21
CA ASP A 242 -1.96 -12.66 -20.28
C ASP A 242 -2.14 -13.79 -21.29
N GLN A 243 -1.48 -13.69 -22.46
CA GLN A 243 -1.48 -14.76 -23.45
C GLN A 243 -0.73 -15.99 -22.94
N ILE A 244 0.33 -15.84 -22.15
CA ILE A 244 1.04 -16.96 -21.50
C ILE A 244 0.11 -17.69 -20.52
N LEU A 245 -0.63 -16.96 -19.69
CA LEU A 245 -1.62 -17.53 -18.76
C LEU A 245 -2.72 -18.28 -19.52
N GLU A 246 -3.21 -17.73 -20.63
CA GLU A 246 -4.19 -18.40 -21.49
C GLU A 246 -3.62 -19.67 -22.12
N LEU A 247 -2.41 -19.62 -22.69
CA LEU A 247 -1.73 -20.78 -23.26
C LEU A 247 -1.53 -21.88 -22.22
N HIS A 248 -1.02 -21.54 -21.03
CA HIS A 248 -0.87 -22.51 -19.94
C HIS A 248 -2.19 -23.20 -19.60
N ALA A 249 -3.29 -22.45 -19.48
CA ALA A 249 -4.59 -23.04 -19.17
C ALA A 249 -5.16 -23.93 -20.29
N THR A 250 -4.81 -23.67 -21.56
CA THR A 250 -5.19 -24.56 -22.67
C THR A 250 -4.29 -25.78 -22.79
N GLU A 251 -3.10 -25.74 -22.20
CA GLU A 251 -2.06 -26.77 -22.32
C GLU A 251 -1.82 -27.55 -21.04
N SER A 252 -2.56 -27.30 -19.95
CA SER A 252 -2.40 -28.01 -18.67
C SER A 252 -3.74 -28.53 -18.16
N LEU A 253 -3.71 -29.57 -17.31
CA LEU A 253 -4.91 -29.97 -16.60
C LEU A 253 -5.34 -28.84 -15.65
N PRO A 254 -6.65 -28.56 -15.52
CA PRO A 254 -7.12 -27.47 -14.67
C PRO A 254 -6.82 -27.79 -13.20
N ASN A 255 -6.05 -26.92 -12.53
CA ASN A 255 -5.72 -27.03 -11.12
C ASN A 255 -5.74 -25.65 -10.46
N GLY A 256 -6.85 -25.32 -9.79
CA GLY A 256 -7.14 -23.96 -9.35
C GLY A 256 -8.59 -23.55 -9.62
N MET A 257 -8.85 -22.25 -9.63
CA MET A 257 -10.15 -21.65 -9.91
C MET A 257 -10.25 -21.23 -11.38
N TYR A 258 -11.32 -21.64 -12.05
CA TYR A 258 -11.57 -21.41 -13.47
C TYR A 258 -13.03 -21.03 -13.72
N GLU A 259 -13.27 -20.40 -14.87
CA GLU A 259 -14.59 -20.37 -15.50
C GLU A 259 -14.65 -21.46 -16.59
N MET A 260 -15.82 -22.06 -16.78
CA MET A 260 -16.05 -23.09 -17.79
C MET A 260 -16.92 -22.53 -18.92
N SER A 261 -16.47 -22.66 -20.16
CA SER A 261 -17.24 -22.32 -21.37
C SER A 261 -17.15 -23.47 -22.37
N TYR A 262 -18.13 -23.62 -23.27
CA TYR A 262 -18.09 -24.67 -24.29
C TYR A 262 -17.61 -24.10 -25.64
N ALA A 263 -16.99 -24.95 -26.46
CA ALA A 263 -16.31 -24.52 -27.68
C ALA A 263 -17.24 -23.87 -28.72
N PHE A 264 -18.51 -24.27 -28.76
CA PHE A 264 -19.49 -23.71 -29.69
C PHE A 264 -19.85 -22.24 -29.38
N ASP A 265 -19.85 -21.82 -28.11
CA ASP A 265 -20.04 -20.41 -27.74
C ASP A 265 -19.21 -20.06 -26.50
N THR A 266 -17.98 -19.62 -26.75
CA THR A 266 -17.05 -19.28 -25.68
C THR A 266 -17.47 -18.03 -24.91
N ASN A 267 -18.43 -17.22 -25.37
CA ASN A 267 -18.91 -16.04 -24.64
C ASN A 267 -19.85 -16.41 -23.49
N LYS A 268 -20.34 -17.65 -23.45
CA LYS A 268 -21.18 -18.18 -22.39
C LYS A 268 -20.38 -18.99 -21.39
N VAL A 269 -20.80 -18.95 -20.13
CA VAL A 269 -20.22 -19.69 -19.03
C VAL A 269 -21.24 -20.60 -18.35
N VAL A 270 -20.76 -21.70 -17.77
CA VAL A 270 -21.57 -22.58 -16.93
C VAL A 270 -21.93 -21.83 -15.66
N GLN A 271 -23.21 -21.58 -15.42
CA GLN A 271 -23.68 -20.94 -14.19
C GLN A 271 -24.73 -21.82 -13.51
N THR A 272 -24.77 -21.84 -12.19
CA THR A 272 -25.90 -22.42 -11.45
C THR A 272 -27.23 -21.81 -11.90
N ARG A 273 -28.24 -22.65 -12.14
CA ARG A 273 -29.58 -22.22 -12.59
C ARG A 273 -30.16 -21.18 -11.62
N ASN A 274 -30.68 -20.09 -12.17
CA ASN A 274 -31.22 -18.95 -11.43
C ASN A 274 -30.25 -18.31 -10.41
N LYS A 275 -28.93 -18.51 -10.57
CA LYS A 275 -27.91 -18.05 -9.60
C LYS A 275 -28.12 -18.60 -8.18
N ASN A 276 -28.71 -19.80 -8.08
CA ASN A 276 -28.96 -20.44 -6.80
C ASN A 276 -27.68 -21.12 -6.28
N ILE A 277 -27.49 -21.06 -4.96
CA ILE A 277 -26.29 -21.49 -4.24
C ILE A 277 -26.62 -22.58 -3.20
N ASP A 278 -27.77 -23.23 -3.35
CA ASP A 278 -28.24 -24.34 -2.54
C ASP A 278 -28.06 -25.68 -3.30
N PRO A 279 -28.01 -26.81 -2.59
CA PRO A 279 -27.95 -28.12 -3.22
C PRO A 279 -29.20 -28.44 -4.06
N GLY A 280 -29.04 -29.27 -5.09
CA GLY A 280 -30.12 -29.80 -5.93
C GLY A 280 -30.42 -29.00 -7.20
N TYR A 281 -29.78 -27.84 -7.40
CA TYR A 281 -29.96 -27.03 -8.61
C TYR A 281 -29.05 -27.50 -9.76
N ASN A 282 -29.57 -27.39 -10.98
CA ASN A 282 -28.84 -27.62 -12.22
C ASN A 282 -28.00 -26.38 -12.61
N PHE A 283 -27.46 -26.37 -13.83
CA PHE A 283 -26.60 -25.35 -14.42
C PHE A 283 -27.13 -24.97 -15.81
N ASP A 284 -27.02 -23.70 -16.14
CA ASP A 284 -27.38 -23.15 -17.43
C ASP A 284 -26.11 -22.58 -18.11
N MET A 285 -26.19 -22.40 -19.42
CA MET A 285 -25.18 -21.70 -20.20
C MET A 285 -25.63 -20.27 -20.45
N VAL A 286 -24.97 -19.32 -19.79
CA VAL A 286 -25.40 -17.92 -19.76
C VAL A 286 -24.28 -16.96 -20.11
N SER A 287 -24.65 -15.75 -20.55
CA SER A 287 -23.70 -14.64 -20.63
C SER A 287 -23.32 -14.17 -19.23
N LYS A 288 -22.07 -13.74 -19.05
CA LYS A 288 -21.58 -13.24 -17.76
C LYS A 288 -22.40 -12.03 -17.30
N THR A 289 -22.72 -12.00 -16.02
CA THR A 289 -23.33 -10.83 -15.36
C THR A 289 -22.53 -10.50 -14.09
N PRO A 290 -22.36 -9.21 -13.75
CA PRO A 290 -21.56 -8.76 -12.60
C PRO A 290 -22.29 -8.92 -11.27
N ASP A 291 -23.06 -10.00 -11.11
CA ASP A 291 -23.92 -10.26 -9.96
C ASP A 291 -23.89 -11.75 -9.63
N LYS A 292 -23.53 -12.06 -8.37
CA LYS A 292 -23.24 -13.40 -7.84
C LYS A 292 -22.21 -14.17 -8.67
N GLU A 293 -21.04 -13.58 -8.84
CA GLU A 293 -19.98 -14.09 -9.71
C GLU A 293 -19.52 -15.51 -9.32
N LEU A 294 -19.59 -15.87 -8.03
CA LEU A 294 -19.27 -17.21 -7.55
C LEU A 294 -20.04 -18.34 -8.25
N THR A 295 -21.23 -18.04 -8.80
CA THR A 295 -22.12 -19.03 -9.43
C THR A 295 -21.62 -19.54 -10.78
N TYR A 296 -20.59 -18.90 -11.36
CA TYR A 296 -19.93 -19.35 -12.58
C TYR A 296 -18.41 -19.56 -12.41
N GLN A 297 -17.94 -19.56 -11.17
CA GLN A 297 -16.53 -19.78 -10.81
C GLN A 297 -16.39 -21.15 -10.14
N TYR A 298 -15.46 -21.98 -10.62
CA TYR A 298 -15.30 -23.34 -10.14
C TYR A 298 -13.84 -23.64 -9.79
N VAL A 299 -13.61 -24.28 -8.66
CA VAL A 299 -12.31 -24.81 -8.24
C VAL A 299 -12.20 -26.27 -8.65
N PHE A 300 -11.22 -26.58 -9.48
CA PHE A 300 -10.86 -27.93 -9.89
C PHE A 300 -9.87 -28.50 -8.88
N GLU A 301 -10.30 -29.52 -8.16
CA GLU A 301 -9.53 -30.18 -7.11
C GLU A 301 -9.13 -31.58 -7.58
N PRO A 302 -7.83 -31.86 -7.82
CA PRO A 302 -7.40 -33.18 -8.23
C PRO A 302 -7.74 -34.21 -7.15
N VAL A 303 -8.12 -35.40 -7.57
CA VAL A 303 -8.34 -36.54 -6.67
C VAL A 303 -7.03 -37.29 -6.51
N GLU A 304 -6.59 -37.44 -5.26
CA GLU A 304 -5.39 -38.19 -4.91
C GLU A 304 -5.41 -39.60 -5.52
N ASP A 305 -4.25 -40.04 -6.02
CA ASP A 305 -4.04 -41.32 -6.70
C ASP A 305 -4.88 -41.61 -7.95
N LYS A 306 -5.56 -40.59 -8.51
CA LYS A 306 -6.37 -40.73 -9.74
C LYS A 306 -6.01 -39.66 -10.77
N PRO A 307 -4.96 -39.88 -11.59
CA PRO A 307 -4.57 -38.97 -12.65
C PRO A 307 -5.75 -38.61 -13.56
N GLY A 308 -5.88 -37.33 -13.90
CA GLY A 308 -6.95 -36.82 -14.76
C GLY A 308 -8.34 -36.75 -14.10
N VAL A 309 -8.50 -37.15 -12.83
CA VAL A 309 -9.79 -37.09 -12.12
C VAL A 309 -9.82 -35.92 -11.15
N PHE A 310 -10.88 -35.11 -11.23
CA PHE A 310 -11.07 -33.89 -10.46
C PHE A 310 -12.45 -33.87 -9.80
N ARG A 311 -12.54 -33.17 -8.66
CA ARG A 311 -13.81 -32.66 -8.14
C ARG A 311 -13.94 -31.20 -8.57
N ILE A 312 -15.12 -30.81 -9.05
CA ILE A 312 -15.38 -29.46 -9.52
C ILE A 312 -16.26 -28.76 -8.47
N ARG A 313 -15.66 -27.91 -7.64
CA ARG A 313 -16.35 -27.23 -6.53
C ARG A 313 -16.76 -25.82 -6.95
N MET A 314 -17.96 -25.38 -6.64
CA MET A 314 -18.30 -23.96 -6.80
C MET A 314 -17.44 -23.11 -5.86
N ALA A 315 -16.88 -22.01 -6.37
CA ALA A 315 -16.00 -21.13 -5.63
C ALA A 315 -16.62 -20.68 -4.29
N TYR A 316 -15.79 -20.57 -3.24
CA TYR A 316 -16.18 -20.12 -1.88
C TYR A 316 -17.22 -20.97 -1.12
N THR A 317 -17.78 -22.01 -1.75
CA THR A 317 -18.75 -22.92 -1.12
C THR A 317 -18.13 -24.28 -0.80
N SER A 318 -18.93 -25.15 -0.17
CA SER A 318 -18.67 -26.60 -0.03
C SER A 318 -19.44 -27.44 -1.06
N LEU A 319 -19.94 -26.81 -2.12
CA LEU A 319 -20.85 -27.42 -3.07
C LEU A 319 -20.13 -27.83 -4.34
N PHE A 320 -20.43 -29.02 -4.84
CA PHE A 320 -19.74 -29.61 -5.98
C PHE A 320 -20.70 -29.84 -7.14
N MET A 321 -20.20 -29.66 -8.36
CA MET A 321 -20.84 -30.22 -9.54
C MET A 321 -20.73 -31.74 -9.46
N GLY A 322 -21.87 -32.42 -9.38
CA GLY A 322 -21.93 -33.87 -9.30
C GLY A 322 -23.08 -34.44 -10.11
N ILE A 323 -23.18 -35.76 -10.13
CA ILE A 323 -24.29 -36.50 -10.75
C ILE A 323 -25.17 -37.11 -9.66
N LYS A 324 -26.49 -36.84 -9.72
CA LYS A 324 -27.45 -37.30 -8.71
C LYS A 324 -27.61 -38.83 -8.70
N SER A 325 -27.54 -39.45 -9.88
CA SER A 325 -27.47 -40.90 -10.08
C SER A 325 -26.80 -41.19 -11.43
N THR A 326 -26.49 -42.46 -11.73
CA THR A 326 -25.92 -42.87 -13.04
C THR A 326 -26.85 -42.60 -14.23
N SER A 327 -28.09 -42.17 -13.98
CA SER A 327 -29.15 -41.94 -14.96
C SER A 327 -29.83 -40.56 -14.86
N GLU A 328 -29.52 -39.76 -13.84
CA GLU A 328 -30.16 -38.46 -13.56
C GLU A 328 -29.25 -37.27 -13.89
N PRO A 329 -29.83 -36.07 -14.10
CA PRO A 329 -29.05 -34.87 -14.41
C PRO A 329 -28.07 -34.48 -13.30
N TYR A 330 -27.10 -33.69 -13.72
CA TYR A 330 -26.08 -33.08 -12.88
C TYR A 330 -26.73 -32.05 -11.95
N VAL A 331 -26.25 -31.97 -10.73
CA VAL A 331 -26.75 -31.02 -9.72
C VAL A 331 -25.60 -30.55 -8.86
N ILE A 332 -25.81 -29.39 -8.24
CA ILE A 332 -25.00 -28.93 -7.12
C ILE A 332 -25.27 -29.88 -5.94
N LEU A 333 -24.24 -30.56 -5.43
CA LEU A 333 -24.34 -31.48 -4.31
C LEU A 333 -23.53 -30.96 -3.12
N GLU A 334 -24.00 -31.22 -1.90
CA GLU A 334 -23.17 -31.06 -0.71
C GLU A 334 -22.07 -32.11 -0.70
N GLY A 335 -20.84 -31.68 -0.42
CA GLY A 335 -19.73 -32.60 -0.30
C GLY A 335 -19.78 -33.34 1.03
N ASP A 336 -20.28 -34.57 1.03
CA ASP A 336 -20.13 -35.50 2.14
C ASP A 336 -19.33 -36.76 1.74
N TYR A 337 -18.54 -37.27 2.70
CA TYR A 337 -17.65 -38.43 2.53
C TYR A 337 -18.47 -39.70 2.26
N GLY A 338 -18.53 -40.12 0.99
CA GLY A 338 -19.24 -41.34 0.55
C GLY A 338 -19.66 -41.32 -0.92
N GLN A 339 -19.78 -40.13 -1.53
CA GLN A 339 -20.20 -39.96 -2.92
C GLN A 339 -19.03 -39.80 -3.93
N GLY A 340 -17.84 -40.28 -3.59
CA GLY A 340 -16.60 -39.96 -4.31
C GLY A 340 -16.59 -40.26 -5.82
N ARG A 341 -17.37 -41.23 -6.31
CA ARG A 341 -17.52 -41.49 -7.75
C ARG A 341 -18.52 -40.54 -8.43
N LEU A 342 -19.54 -40.08 -7.71
CA LEU A 342 -20.58 -39.18 -8.21
C LEU A 342 -20.12 -37.72 -8.29
N LEU A 343 -19.09 -37.35 -7.52
CA LEU A 343 -18.45 -36.02 -7.55
C LEU A 343 -17.19 -35.96 -8.43
N GLY A 344 -16.76 -37.10 -8.97
CA GLY A 344 -15.53 -37.19 -9.77
C GLY A 344 -15.80 -36.96 -11.26
N TRP A 345 -14.91 -36.18 -11.87
CA TRP A 345 -14.92 -35.86 -13.29
C TRP A 345 -13.57 -36.19 -13.90
N TYR A 346 -13.58 -36.95 -14.98
CA TYR A 346 -12.37 -37.18 -15.77
C TYR A 346 -12.23 -36.04 -16.78
N ILE A 347 -11.05 -35.42 -16.83
CA ILE A 347 -10.73 -34.30 -17.73
C ILE A 347 -9.70 -34.78 -18.74
N ASP A 348 -10.08 -34.81 -20.03
CA ASP A 348 -9.20 -35.23 -21.12
C ASP A 348 -8.88 -34.06 -22.06
N PRO A 349 -7.62 -33.85 -22.46
CA PRO A 349 -7.30 -32.89 -23.51
C PRO A 349 -7.82 -33.40 -24.88
N THR A 350 -8.29 -32.48 -25.72
CA THR A 350 -8.73 -32.78 -27.10
C THR A 350 -7.68 -32.44 -28.16
N ASN A 351 -6.48 -32.06 -27.74
CA ASN A 351 -5.32 -31.70 -28.58
C ASN A 351 -5.53 -30.46 -29.49
N ASP A 352 -6.57 -29.68 -29.24
CA ASP A 352 -6.86 -28.39 -29.91
C ASP A 352 -7.14 -27.25 -28.91
N GLY A 353 -6.65 -27.40 -27.67
CA GLY A 353 -6.78 -26.40 -26.60
C GLY A 353 -8.12 -26.44 -25.84
N TYR A 354 -8.90 -27.50 -26.03
CA TYR A 354 -10.12 -27.79 -25.28
C TYR A 354 -10.01 -29.12 -24.51
N PHE A 355 -11.02 -29.38 -23.68
CA PHE A 355 -11.11 -30.57 -22.86
C PHE A 355 -12.46 -31.26 -22.99
N PHE A 356 -12.47 -32.58 -22.93
CA PHE A 356 -13.67 -33.35 -22.61
C PHE A 356 -13.80 -33.45 -21.09
N VAL A 357 -15.03 -33.37 -20.60
CA VAL A 357 -15.38 -33.55 -19.19
C VAL A 357 -16.31 -34.76 -19.10
N ARG A 358 -15.85 -35.85 -18.50
CA ARG A 358 -16.58 -37.13 -18.44
C ARG A 358 -16.93 -37.49 -17.01
N ALA A 359 -18.11 -38.06 -16.80
CA ALA A 359 -18.51 -38.50 -15.47
C ALA A 359 -17.63 -39.69 -15.02
N ASN A 360 -17.02 -39.63 -13.84
CA ASN A 360 -16.20 -40.75 -13.36
C ASN A 360 -17.03 -41.99 -13.02
N ALA A 361 -18.30 -41.82 -12.63
CA ALA A 361 -19.20 -42.96 -12.38
C ALA A 361 -19.67 -43.66 -13.68
N ASN A 362 -19.58 -43.00 -14.84
CA ASN A 362 -19.90 -43.58 -16.15
C ASN A 362 -19.08 -42.89 -17.25
N ARG A 363 -17.99 -43.52 -17.69
CA ARG A 363 -17.02 -42.92 -18.62
C ARG A 363 -17.51 -42.76 -20.06
N ASP A 364 -18.65 -43.34 -20.42
CA ASP A 364 -19.27 -43.18 -21.73
C ASP A 364 -20.08 -41.89 -21.84
N LYS A 365 -20.21 -41.15 -20.73
CA LYS A 365 -21.09 -40.01 -20.57
C LYS A 365 -20.28 -38.72 -20.39
N TYR A 366 -20.50 -37.78 -21.30
CA TYR A 366 -19.76 -36.53 -21.45
C TYR A 366 -20.65 -35.34 -21.09
N LEU A 367 -20.05 -34.30 -20.52
CA LEU A 367 -20.70 -33.02 -20.32
C LEU A 367 -20.92 -32.34 -21.68
N GLU A 368 -22.15 -31.98 -21.98
CA GLU A 368 -22.59 -31.36 -23.23
C GLU A 368 -23.31 -30.04 -22.93
N GLY A 369 -22.96 -28.96 -23.63
CA GLY A 369 -23.71 -27.70 -23.60
C GLY A 369 -24.63 -27.58 -24.82
N ILE A 370 -25.95 -27.44 -24.63
CA ILE A 370 -26.91 -27.32 -25.74
C ILE A 370 -28.06 -26.37 -25.38
N ARG A 371 -28.45 -25.48 -26.32
CA ARG A 371 -29.63 -24.60 -26.21
C ARG A 371 -29.76 -23.81 -24.89
N GLY A 372 -28.62 -23.45 -24.27
CA GLY A 372 -28.63 -22.69 -23.01
C GLY A 372 -28.63 -23.56 -21.75
N GLU A 373 -28.59 -24.89 -21.88
CA GLU A 373 -28.51 -25.84 -20.78
C GLU A 373 -27.21 -26.64 -20.83
N VAL A 374 -26.80 -27.16 -19.68
CA VAL A 374 -25.79 -28.21 -19.59
C VAL A 374 -26.52 -29.56 -19.49
N ARG A 375 -25.91 -30.67 -19.94
CA ARG A 375 -26.41 -32.04 -19.73
C ARG A 375 -25.29 -33.06 -19.85
N ILE A 376 -25.61 -34.33 -19.60
CA ILE A 376 -24.67 -35.44 -19.72
C ILE A 376 -25.22 -36.48 -20.70
N THR A 377 -24.50 -36.72 -21.78
CA THR A 377 -24.95 -37.57 -22.90
C THR A 377 -23.78 -38.39 -23.45
N PRO A 378 -24.06 -39.49 -24.18
CA PRO A 378 -23.01 -40.20 -24.91
C PRO A 378 -22.40 -39.30 -25.98
N TYR A 379 -21.07 -39.34 -26.12
CA TYR A 379 -20.38 -38.53 -27.12
C TYR A 379 -20.82 -38.88 -28.55
N THR A 380 -21.03 -37.85 -29.37
CA THR A 380 -21.25 -38.00 -30.80
C THR A 380 -20.32 -37.07 -31.58
N SER A 381 -19.57 -37.62 -32.53
CA SER A 381 -18.58 -36.87 -33.31
C SER A 381 -19.21 -35.74 -34.14
N ALA A 382 -20.44 -35.92 -34.63
CA ALA A 382 -21.20 -34.92 -35.38
C ALA A 382 -21.49 -33.64 -34.58
N GLN A 383 -21.44 -33.71 -33.24
CA GLN A 383 -21.73 -32.61 -32.33
C GLN A 383 -20.52 -32.24 -31.46
N ALA A 384 -19.30 -32.63 -31.86
CA ALA A 384 -18.09 -32.46 -31.06
C ALA A 384 -17.91 -31.07 -30.40
N PRO A 385 -18.20 -29.92 -31.05
CA PRO A 385 -18.09 -28.60 -30.42
C PRO A 385 -18.94 -28.39 -29.17
N TYR A 386 -20.04 -29.13 -29.00
CA TYR A 386 -20.92 -29.04 -27.83
C TYR A 386 -20.39 -29.83 -26.61
N TYR A 387 -19.44 -30.75 -26.82
CA TYR A 387 -18.82 -31.58 -25.77
C TYR A 387 -17.45 -31.07 -25.33
N LYS A 388 -16.88 -30.10 -26.05
CA LYS A 388 -15.57 -29.53 -25.80
C LYS A 388 -15.68 -28.31 -24.90
N TRP A 389 -14.86 -28.27 -23.86
CA TRP A 389 -14.86 -27.23 -22.84
C TRP A 389 -13.55 -26.46 -22.83
N LYS A 390 -13.63 -25.15 -22.71
CA LYS A 390 -12.52 -24.23 -22.49
C LYS A 390 -12.57 -23.75 -21.05
N PHE A 391 -11.46 -23.94 -20.34
CA PHE A 391 -11.25 -23.46 -18.98
C PHE A 391 -10.48 -22.15 -19.01
N ARG A 392 -11.06 -21.09 -18.45
CA ARG A 392 -10.39 -19.80 -18.31
C ARG A 392 -9.87 -19.65 -16.89
N PRO A 393 -8.54 -19.51 -16.68
CA PRO A 393 -7.98 -19.45 -15.35
C PRO A 393 -8.37 -18.14 -14.66
N LEU A 394 -8.75 -18.24 -13.38
CA LEU A 394 -8.98 -17.10 -12.50
C LEU A 394 -7.92 -17.03 -11.40
N LYS A 395 -7.59 -18.18 -10.79
CA LYS A 395 -6.50 -18.34 -9.81
C LYS A 395 -5.90 -19.73 -9.95
N SER A 396 -4.57 -19.85 -9.90
CA SER A 396 -3.87 -21.13 -9.81
C SER A 396 -4.10 -21.81 -8.46
N ALA A 397 -3.86 -23.13 -8.38
CA ALA A 397 -3.88 -23.84 -7.10
C ALA A 397 -2.89 -23.27 -6.08
N TYR A 398 -1.74 -22.79 -6.54
CA TYR A 398 -0.77 -22.12 -5.69
C TYR A 398 -1.32 -20.83 -5.08
N GLU A 399 -1.91 -19.94 -5.89
CA GLU A 399 -2.54 -18.70 -5.40
C GLU A 399 -3.65 -19.01 -4.38
N LEU A 400 -4.46 -20.04 -4.63
CA LEU A 400 -5.49 -20.49 -3.69
C LEU A 400 -4.90 -21.03 -2.38
N SER A 401 -3.64 -21.48 -2.37
CA SER A 401 -2.94 -21.97 -1.18
C SER A 401 -2.32 -20.85 -0.33
N LEU A 402 -1.91 -19.74 -0.96
CA LEU A 402 -1.22 -18.62 -0.29
C LEU A 402 -2.08 -17.93 0.77
N ASN A 403 -1.57 -17.81 1.99
CA ASN A 403 -2.23 -16.97 3.00
C ASN A 403 -1.56 -15.59 3.02
N ALA A 404 -2.32 -14.56 2.64
CA ALA A 404 -1.82 -13.20 2.58
C ALA A 404 -1.59 -12.57 3.97
N PHE A 405 -2.13 -13.20 5.02
CA PHE A 405 -2.09 -12.75 6.40
C PHE A 405 -1.58 -13.87 7.31
N VAL A 406 -0.89 -13.50 8.38
CA VAL A 406 -0.39 -14.49 9.34
C VAL A 406 -1.56 -14.92 10.23
N PRO A 407 -1.84 -16.23 10.36
CA PRO A 407 -2.93 -16.72 11.20
C PRO A 407 -2.85 -16.18 12.63
N LYS A 408 -4.02 -15.87 13.21
CA LYS A 408 -4.19 -15.34 14.58
C LYS A 408 -3.54 -13.98 14.84
N ARG A 409 -2.95 -13.32 13.84
CA ARG A 409 -2.50 -11.93 13.96
C ARG A 409 -3.65 -11.00 13.63
N THR A 410 -3.66 -9.86 14.31
CA THR A 410 -4.56 -8.74 14.02
C THR A 410 -3.77 -7.63 13.34
N TYR A 411 -4.47 -6.89 12.48
CA TYR A 411 -3.90 -5.82 11.68
C TYR A 411 -4.78 -4.59 11.84
N GLN A 412 -4.18 -3.44 12.06
CA GLN A 412 -4.89 -2.18 12.02
C GLN A 412 -5.30 -1.89 10.57
N LEU A 413 -6.56 -1.52 10.36
CA LEU A 413 -7.08 -1.11 9.05
C LEU A 413 -7.22 0.41 8.99
N ILE A 414 -6.43 1.01 8.11
CA ILE A 414 -6.29 2.45 7.93
C ILE A 414 -6.71 2.81 6.51
N ASP A 415 -7.38 3.94 6.35
CA ASP A 415 -7.73 4.44 5.02
C ASP A 415 -6.46 4.74 4.19
N SER A 416 -6.44 4.33 2.93
CA SER A 416 -5.26 4.55 2.08
C SER A 416 -5.01 6.00 1.74
N TYR A 417 -6.05 6.84 1.75
CA TYR A 417 -5.96 8.24 1.41
C TYR A 417 -5.58 9.09 2.63
N ASN A 418 -6.22 8.87 3.78
CA ASN A 418 -6.07 9.67 4.98
C ASN A 418 -5.72 8.78 6.19
N THR A 419 -4.46 8.73 6.59
CA THR A 419 -3.98 7.80 7.64
C THR A 419 -4.44 8.14 9.08
N ILE A 420 -5.14 9.27 9.24
CA ILE A 420 -5.86 9.63 10.48
C ILE A 420 -7.16 8.83 10.59
N MET A 421 -7.74 8.39 9.46
CA MET A 421 -8.99 7.65 9.41
C MET A 421 -8.75 6.15 9.46
N GLU A 422 -9.42 5.50 10.41
CA GLU A 422 -9.34 4.08 10.69
C GLU A 422 -10.70 3.41 10.45
N LEU A 423 -10.71 2.11 10.18
CA LEU A 423 -11.95 1.35 10.07
C LEU A 423 -12.48 1.00 11.46
N LEU A 424 -13.45 1.76 11.96
CA LEU A 424 -13.97 1.64 13.32
C LEU A 424 -15.44 1.24 13.35
N PRO A 425 -15.88 0.44 14.33
CA PRO A 425 -17.30 0.26 14.59
C PRO A 425 -17.91 1.52 15.23
N ALA A 426 -19.14 1.87 14.84
CA ALA A 426 -19.88 2.96 15.45
C ALA A 426 -20.21 2.66 16.92
N ARG A 427 -20.08 3.69 17.77
CA ARG A 427 -20.32 3.64 19.23
C ARG A 427 -21.63 4.35 19.61
N PRO A 428 -22.28 3.97 20.72
CA PRO A 428 -22.01 2.82 21.58
C PRO A 428 -22.51 1.50 20.95
N ILE A 429 -21.78 0.40 21.19
CA ILE A 429 -22.14 -0.93 20.68
C ILE A 429 -23.01 -1.60 21.72
N THR A 430 -24.32 -1.66 21.48
CA THR A 430 -25.32 -2.20 22.43
C THR A 430 -26.17 -3.32 21.81
N THR A 431 -25.91 -3.65 20.55
CA THR A 431 -26.68 -4.59 19.72
C THR A 431 -25.77 -5.66 19.10
N SER A 432 -26.35 -6.76 18.62
CA SER A 432 -25.65 -7.85 17.92
C SER A 432 -25.04 -7.45 16.57
N SER A 433 -25.21 -6.19 16.14
CA SER A 433 -24.56 -5.58 14.96
C SER A 433 -24.33 -4.10 15.18
N THR A 434 -23.35 -3.53 14.49
CA THR A 434 -23.11 -2.08 14.40
C THR A 434 -22.48 -1.73 13.06
N ILE A 435 -22.73 -0.52 12.56
CA ILE A 435 -22.16 -0.04 11.29
C ILE A 435 -20.66 0.23 11.45
N LEU A 436 -19.90 0.10 10.37
CA LEU A 436 -18.52 0.53 10.28
C LEU A 436 -18.42 1.97 9.75
N LEU A 437 -17.46 2.70 10.30
CA LEU A 437 -17.14 4.09 9.99
C LEU A 437 -15.68 4.19 9.57
N ALA A 438 -15.39 5.09 8.63
CA ALA A 438 -14.05 5.60 8.40
C ALA A 438 -13.92 6.82 9.31
N SER A 439 -13.32 6.62 10.46
CA SER A 439 -13.29 7.61 11.53
C SER A 439 -12.00 7.54 12.31
N ARG A 440 -11.74 8.56 13.12
CA ARG A 440 -10.64 8.57 14.08
C ARG A 440 -11.14 8.07 15.43
N ASP A 441 -10.40 7.18 16.06
CA ASP A 441 -10.64 6.85 17.46
C ASP A 441 -10.07 7.98 18.32
N PRO A 442 -10.80 8.56 19.29
CA PRO A 442 -10.23 9.52 20.23
C PRO A 442 -8.94 9.01 20.89
N TYR A 443 -8.79 7.68 21.03
CA TYR A 443 -7.60 7.05 21.59
C TYR A 443 -7.14 5.85 20.76
N PRO A 444 -5.83 5.61 20.63
CA PRO A 444 -5.31 4.41 20.01
C PRO A 444 -5.88 3.16 20.72
N SER A 445 -6.65 2.34 20.00
CA SER A 445 -7.34 1.17 20.57
C SER A 445 -7.33 -0.02 19.62
N LEU A 446 -7.73 -1.20 20.12
CA LEU A 446 -7.90 -2.40 19.32
C LEU A 446 -9.19 -2.40 18.48
N MET A 447 -9.97 -1.32 18.50
CA MET A 447 -11.24 -1.26 17.74
C MET A 447 -11.01 -1.15 16.23
N SER A 448 -9.87 -0.63 15.78
CA SER A 448 -9.49 -0.60 14.37
C SER A 448 -8.67 -1.81 13.92
N HIS A 449 -8.45 -2.78 14.81
CA HIS A 449 -7.71 -4.00 14.51
C HIS A 449 -8.65 -5.13 14.09
N TYR A 450 -8.24 -5.86 13.05
CA TYR A 450 -9.00 -6.97 12.50
C TYR A 450 -8.11 -8.19 12.25
N SER A 451 -8.62 -9.39 12.51
CA SER A 451 -7.99 -10.64 12.09
C SER A 451 -8.58 -11.11 10.76
N PHE A 452 -7.70 -11.71 9.94
CA PHE A 452 -8.04 -12.24 8.62
C PHE A 452 -7.92 -13.76 8.64
N ASP A 453 -9.05 -14.44 8.84
CA ASP A 453 -9.10 -15.90 8.93
C ASP A 453 -9.38 -16.47 7.54
N LYS A 454 -8.34 -17.02 6.91
CA LYS A 454 -8.45 -17.62 5.58
C LYS A 454 -9.44 -18.78 5.58
N PHE A 455 -10.31 -18.80 4.58
CA PHE A 455 -11.35 -19.80 4.36
C PHE A 455 -11.31 -20.33 2.90
N LYS A 456 -12.39 -20.96 2.45
CA LYS A 456 -12.46 -21.65 1.14
C LYS A 456 -12.34 -20.68 -0.03
N GLY A 457 -11.65 -21.13 -1.08
CA GLY A 457 -11.57 -20.41 -2.35
C GLY A 457 -10.79 -19.09 -2.30
N ASP A 458 -9.86 -18.95 -1.34
CA ASP A 458 -9.12 -17.70 -1.10
C ASP A 458 -10.01 -16.53 -0.63
N SER A 459 -11.05 -16.85 0.13
CA SER A 459 -11.80 -15.87 0.92
C SER A 459 -11.28 -15.79 2.35
N TYR A 460 -11.68 -14.74 3.05
CA TYR A 460 -11.36 -14.46 4.44
C TYR A 460 -12.65 -14.16 5.21
N TRP A 461 -12.70 -14.62 6.46
CA TRP A 461 -13.55 -14.02 7.48
C TRP A 461 -12.76 -12.93 8.18
N ILE A 462 -13.36 -11.76 8.34
CA ILE A 462 -12.70 -10.58 8.89
C ILE A 462 -13.35 -10.25 10.24
N TYR A 463 -12.66 -10.54 11.34
CA TYR A 463 -13.18 -10.33 12.70
C TYR A 463 -12.57 -9.09 13.33
N ASN A 464 -13.36 -8.38 14.14
CA ASN A 464 -12.83 -7.28 14.94
C ASN A 464 -12.04 -7.83 16.14
N ALA A 465 -10.89 -7.24 16.45
CA ALA A 465 -10.02 -7.69 17.54
C ALA A 465 -10.58 -7.37 18.93
N SER A 466 -11.38 -6.30 19.08
CA SER A 466 -12.03 -5.95 20.35
C SER A 466 -13.32 -6.76 20.55
N TYR A 467 -14.05 -7.03 19.47
CA TYR A 467 -15.29 -7.82 19.46
C TYR A 467 -15.08 -9.11 18.66
N THR A 468 -14.36 -10.05 19.26
CA THR A 468 -13.86 -11.26 18.58
C THR A 468 -14.95 -12.20 18.05
N ASN A 469 -16.20 -12.09 18.54
CA ASN A 469 -17.37 -12.81 18.04
C ASN A 469 -18.09 -12.08 16.88
N MET A 470 -17.70 -10.84 16.56
CA MET A 470 -18.27 -10.03 15.49
C MET A 470 -17.38 -10.02 14.25
N ALA A 471 -17.98 -10.32 13.11
CA ALA A 471 -17.32 -10.32 11.81
C ALA A 471 -17.95 -9.28 10.88
N MET A 472 -17.16 -8.80 9.91
CA MET A 472 -17.65 -7.93 8.85
C MET A 472 -18.84 -8.60 8.13
N TYR A 473 -19.90 -7.83 7.89
CA TYR A 473 -21.16 -8.30 7.36
C TYR A 473 -21.87 -7.18 6.57
N PRO A 474 -22.63 -7.46 5.50
CA PRO A 474 -23.43 -6.44 4.85
C PRO A 474 -24.69 -6.09 5.63
N ALA A 475 -24.94 -4.80 5.86
CA ALA A 475 -26.18 -4.35 6.51
C ALA A 475 -27.44 -4.78 5.74
N ASP A 476 -27.36 -4.80 4.41
CA ASP A 476 -28.40 -5.30 3.51
C ASP A 476 -27.85 -6.47 2.67
N ILE A 477 -28.47 -7.65 2.83
CA ILE A 477 -28.09 -8.89 2.14
C ILE A 477 -28.31 -8.83 0.61
N ASN A 478 -29.09 -7.87 0.12
CA ASN A 478 -29.25 -7.63 -1.31
C ASN A 478 -28.04 -6.90 -1.91
N LEU A 479 -27.14 -6.38 -1.07
CA LEU A 479 -25.92 -5.67 -1.47
C LEU A 479 -26.16 -4.55 -2.52
N PRO A 480 -27.13 -3.64 -2.32
CA PRO A 480 -27.28 -2.51 -3.23
C PRO A 480 -26.04 -1.61 -3.17
N ASN A 481 -25.76 -0.89 -4.27
CA ASN A 481 -24.69 0.09 -4.30
C ASN A 481 -24.92 1.17 -3.22
N TRP A 482 -23.89 1.49 -2.44
CA TRP A 482 -23.93 2.36 -1.25
C TRP A 482 -24.58 1.75 0.00
N SER A 483 -24.77 0.42 0.05
CA SER A 483 -25.17 -0.25 1.30
C SER A 483 -24.09 -0.12 2.37
N ALA A 484 -24.50 0.04 3.62
CA ALA A 484 -23.57 0.10 4.75
C ALA A 484 -22.85 -1.24 4.98
N VAL A 485 -21.61 -1.14 5.45
CA VAL A 485 -20.85 -2.29 5.96
C VAL A 485 -20.97 -2.31 7.47
N ASP A 486 -21.34 -3.45 8.02
CA ASP A 486 -21.50 -3.67 9.46
C ASP A 486 -20.41 -4.62 9.98
N ILE A 487 -20.27 -4.66 11.30
CA ILE A 487 -19.84 -5.88 12.00
C ILE A 487 -21.04 -6.49 12.72
N ARG A 488 -21.14 -7.81 12.70
CA ARG A 488 -22.26 -8.55 13.27
C ARG A 488 -21.79 -9.80 13.99
N GLU A 489 -22.40 -10.09 15.14
CA GLU A 489 -22.23 -11.35 15.85
C GLU A 489 -22.66 -12.52 14.96
N ARG A 490 -21.78 -13.50 14.82
CA ARG A 490 -22.01 -14.60 13.90
C ARG A 490 -23.10 -15.55 14.43
N GLY A 491 -24.27 -15.56 13.79
CA GLY A 491 -25.36 -16.49 14.11
C GLY A 491 -25.14 -17.87 13.49
N GLY A 492 -25.50 -18.94 14.22
CA GLY A 492 -25.38 -20.32 13.72
C GLY A 492 -26.26 -20.64 12.50
N SER A 493 -27.33 -19.89 12.28
CA SER A 493 -28.26 -20.01 11.15
C SER A 493 -27.95 -19.09 9.97
N ASP A 494 -26.99 -18.17 10.10
CA ASP A 494 -26.68 -17.23 9.03
C ASP A 494 -25.97 -17.92 7.87
N ASN A 495 -26.29 -17.52 6.64
CA ASN A 495 -25.56 -18.01 5.47
C ASN A 495 -24.11 -17.51 5.52
N LYS A 496 -23.18 -18.47 5.59
CA LYS A 496 -21.73 -18.24 5.74
C LYS A 496 -21.11 -17.43 4.60
N LEU A 497 -21.75 -17.31 3.45
CA LEU A 497 -21.22 -16.55 2.31
C LEU A 497 -21.25 -15.03 2.52
N TYR A 498 -22.18 -14.52 3.33
CA TYR A 498 -22.25 -13.08 3.64
C TYR A 498 -21.14 -12.61 4.58
N TYR A 499 -20.42 -13.52 5.22
CA TYR A 499 -19.24 -13.23 6.04
C TYR A 499 -17.92 -13.43 5.28
N GLN A 500 -17.97 -13.84 4.01
CA GLN A 500 -16.77 -14.15 3.23
C GLN A 500 -16.39 -13.01 2.30
N TYR A 501 -15.12 -12.62 2.38
CA TYR A 501 -14.55 -11.52 1.62
C TYR A 501 -13.31 -11.98 0.85
N ILE A 502 -13.17 -11.50 -0.38
CA ILE A 502 -11.94 -11.61 -1.16
C ILE A 502 -11.07 -10.42 -0.76
N VAL A 503 -9.82 -10.67 -0.41
CA VAL A 503 -8.84 -9.62 -0.09
C VAL A 503 -7.77 -9.59 -1.17
N GLU A 504 -7.81 -8.56 -2.00
CA GLU A 504 -6.88 -8.36 -3.09
C GLU A 504 -5.71 -7.48 -2.65
N LYS A 505 -4.50 -7.79 -3.09
CA LYS A 505 -3.32 -6.95 -2.90
C LYS A 505 -2.88 -6.39 -4.25
N PRO A 506 -3.23 -5.12 -4.58
CA PRO A 506 -2.81 -4.48 -5.84
C PRO A 506 -1.30 -4.55 -6.05
N ASN A 507 -0.53 -4.44 -4.96
CA ASN A 507 0.88 -4.77 -4.92
C ASN A 507 1.09 -5.95 -3.95
N PRO A 508 1.53 -7.13 -4.42
CA PRO A 508 1.75 -8.31 -3.56
C PRO A 508 2.72 -8.08 -2.40
N LEU A 509 3.67 -7.15 -2.56
CA LEU A 509 4.65 -6.76 -1.53
C LEU A 509 4.23 -5.52 -0.74
N GLY A 510 3.12 -4.89 -1.14
CA GLY A 510 2.60 -3.68 -0.52
C GLY A 510 1.72 -3.96 0.69
N ARG A 511 1.39 -2.88 1.41
CA ARG A 511 0.47 -2.89 2.55
C ARG A 511 -0.97 -2.53 2.17
N HIS A 512 -1.24 -2.20 0.91
CA HIS A 512 -2.58 -1.83 0.45
C HIS A 512 -3.37 -3.07 0.08
N ILE A 513 -4.64 -3.08 0.46
CA ILE A 513 -5.60 -4.15 0.18
C ILE A 513 -6.92 -3.57 -0.32
N VAL A 514 -7.66 -4.37 -1.08
CA VAL A 514 -9.06 -4.11 -1.44
C VAL A 514 -9.90 -5.27 -0.91
N ILE A 515 -10.98 -4.96 -0.19
CA ILE A 515 -11.85 -5.95 0.43
C ILE A 515 -13.16 -6.01 -0.36
N ARG A 516 -13.52 -7.19 -0.89
CA ARG A 516 -14.69 -7.40 -1.75
C ARG A 516 -15.59 -8.50 -1.19
N PRO A 517 -16.91 -8.32 -1.09
CA PRO A 517 -17.80 -9.40 -0.67
C PRO A 517 -17.85 -10.49 -1.74
N VAL A 518 -17.76 -11.76 -1.34
CA VAL A 518 -17.84 -12.91 -2.27
C VAL A 518 -19.14 -12.93 -3.07
N MET A 519 -20.24 -12.45 -2.45
CA MET A 519 -21.57 -12.40 -3.04
C MET A 519 -21.75 -11.30 -4.11
N ALA A 520 -20.86 -10.31 -4.16
CA ALA A 520 -20.89 -9.21 -5.14
C ALA A 520 -19.47 -8.69 -5.42
N GLN A 521 -18.71 -9.42 -6.24
CA GLN A 521 -17.26 -9.19 -6.40
C GLN A 521 -16.94 -7.89 -7.15
N THR A 522 -17.89 -7.33 -7.90
CA THR A 522 -17.76 -5.97 -8.48
C THR A 522 -17.89 -4.82 -7.47
N MET A 523 -18.16 -5.12 -6.19
CA MET A 523 -18.21 -4.15 -5.12
C MET A 523 -16.97 -4.23 -4.23
N ALA A 524 -16.61 -3.13 -3.58
CA ALA A 524 -15.54 -3.06 -2.59
C ALA A 524 -15.98 -2.28 -1.35
N VAL A 525 -15.35 -2.58 -0.21
CA VAL A 525 -15.47 -1.80 1.03
C VAL A 525 -14.83 -0.44 0.81
N TYR A 526 -15.61 0.61 0.99
CA TYR A 526 -15.28 1.97 0.58
C TYR A 526 -15.49 2.95 1.73
N SER A 527 -14.45 3.74 2.02
CA SER A 527 -14.40 4.69 3.13
C SER A 527 -15.05 6.04 2.82
N GLY A 528 -15.10 6.45 1.55
CA GLY A 528 -15.51 7.79 1.13
C GLY A 528 -14.53 8.34 0.08
N ASN A 529 -14.94 9.29 -0.79
CA ASN A 529 -14.00 9.83 -1.80
C ASN A 529 -12.90 10.64 -1.10
N PHE A 530 -13.28 11.35 -0.03
CA PHE A 530 -12.42 12.18 0.82
C PHE A 530 -12.96 12.01 2.24
N PRO A 531 -12.68 10.89 2.91
CA PRO A 531 -13.37 10.56 4.14
C PRO A 531 -13.06 11.61 5.22
N THR A 532 -14.02 12.48 5.48
CA THR A 532 -14.37 12.93 6.82
C THR A 532 -15.02 11.74 7.57
N VAL A 533 -15.38 11.89 8.85
CA VAL A 533 -16.11 10.83 9.56
C VAL A 533 -17.33 10.41 8.74
N ASN A 534 -17.30 9.19 8.18
CA ASN A 534 -18.28 8.72 7.20
C ASN A 534 -18.63 7.24 7.42
N ASN A 535 -19.85 6.89 7.02
CA ASN A 535 -20.27 5.49 6.96
C ASN A 535 -19.47 4.76 5.88
N VAL A 536 -18.90 3.62 6.24
CA VAL A 536 -18.24 2.72 5.30
C VAL A 536 -19.33 1.97 4.54
N THR A 537 -19.20 1.92 3.22
CA THR A 537 -20.22 1.35 2.34
C THR A 537 -19.62 0.38 1.33
N PHE A 538 -20.46 -0.49 0.75
CA PHE A 538 -20.11 -1.24 -0.44
C PHE A 538 -20.40 -0.43 -1.69
N THR A 539 -19.41 -0.25 -2.55
CA THR A 539 -19.56 0.52 -3.79
C THR A 539 -19.01 -0.20 -5.01
N LYS A 540 -19.62 0.03 -6.17
CA LYS A 540 -19.15 -0.48 -7.47
C LYS A 540 -17.96 0.32 -7.97
N ASP A 541 -16.96 -0.37 -8.50
CA ASP A 541 -15.71 0.23 -8.99
C ASP A 541 -15.92 1.41 -9.95
N LYS A 542 -16.87 1.30 -10.90
CA LYS A 542 -17.13 2.34 -11.92
C LYS A 542 -17.80 3.61 -11.42
N ASN A 543 -18.34 3.60 -10.20
CA ASN A 543 -19.10 4.72 -9.64
C ASN A 543 -18.24 5.62 -8.74
N GLN A 544 -16.96 5.28 -8.58
CA GLN A 544 -16.02 5.98 -7.72
C GLN A 544 -15.28 7.06 -8.50
N LYS A 545 -15.02 8.20 -7.86
CA LYS A 545 -14.20 9.27 -8.46
C LYS A 545 -12.71 8.98 -8.27
N GLU A 546 -12.33 8.40 -7.13
CA GLU A 546 -10.94 8.12 -6.77
C GLU A 546 -10.70 6.62 -6.53
N PRO A 547 -9.82 5.95 -7.31
CA PRO A 547 -9.53 4.52 -7.17
C PRO A 547 -8.87 4.10 -5.85
N SER A 548 -8.29 5.04 -5.10
CA SER A 548 -7.60 4.81 -3.82
C SER A 548 -8.55 4.75 -2.62
N ALA A 549 -9.75 5.31 -2.72
CA ALA A 549 -10.77 5.35 -1.67
C ALA A 549 -11.42 3.98 -1.34
N ARG A 550 -11.10 2.94 -2.12
CA ARG A 550 -11.44 1.53 -1.86
C ARG A 550 -10.26 0.74 -1.29
N GLU A 551 -9.08 1.36 -1.26
CA GLU A 551 -7.88 0.73 -0.73
C GLU A 551 -7.78 1.02 0.77
N TRP A 552 -7.41 -0.01 1.51
CA TRP A 552 -7.10 0.08 2.93
C TRP A 552 -5.66 -0.33 3.14
N GLN A 553 -4.96 0.33 4.04
CA GLN A 553 -3.62 -0.06 4.46
C GLN A 553 -3.72 -0.99 5.67
N VAL A 554 -3.04 -2.13 5.61
CA VAL A 554 -2.91 -3.07 6.72
C VAL A 554 -1.59 -2.85 7.46
N PHE A 555 -1.68 -2.55 8.75
CA PHE A 555 -0.52 -2.40 9.62
C PHE A 555 -0.46 -3.52 10.64
N TYR A 556 0.67 -4.23 10.69
CA TYR A 556 1.01 -5.07 11.82
C TYR A 556 1.92 -4.28 12.75
N ASP A 557 1.37 -3.89 13.90
CA ASP A 557 2.05 -3.08 14.90
C ASP A 557 2.43 -3.88 16.16
N GLY A 558 2.18 -5.19 16.17
CA GLY A 558 2.38 -6.02 17.37
C GLY A 558 1.50 -5.60 18.53
N LEU A 559 0.32 -5.01 18.26
CA LEU A 559 -0.57 -4.38 19.23
C LEU A 559 0.03 -3.11 19.86
N ASN A 560 0.94 -2.43 19.16
CA ASN A 560 1.40 -1.09 19.52
C ASN A 560 0.66 -0.02 18.68
N PRO A 561 -0.47 0.50 19.16
CA PRO A 561 -1.33 1.36 18.36
C PRO A 561 -0.71 2.76 18.08
N ASN A 562 0.45 3.06 18.69
CA ASN A 562 1.27 4.27 18.48
C ASN A 562 2.44 4.07 17.50
N ALA A 563 2.49 2.94 16.79
CA ALA A 563 3.47 2.72 15.72
C ALA A 563 3.31 3.78 14.62
N ASN A 564 4.43 4.29 14.09
CA ASN A 564 4.39 5.34 13.09
C ASN A 564 3.83 4.82 11.75
N ARG A 565 2.68 5.35 11.32
CA ARG A 565 1.93 4.87 10.14
C ARG A 565 2.53 5.38 8.82
N GLN A 566 3.26 6.49 8.87
CA GLN A 566 3.93 7.09 7.73
C GLN A 566 5.37 7.46 8.10
N ILE A 567 6.31 7.27 7.17
CA ILE A 567 7.68 7.73 7.40
C ILE A 567 7.67 9.25 7.30
N ALA A 568 7.57 9.92 8.44
CA ALA A 568 7.74 11.36 8.53
C ALA A 568 9.21 11.71 8.29
N THR A 569 9.47 12.49 7.25
CA THR A 569 10.83 13.01 6.96
C THR A 569 11.13 14.28 7.75
N LEU A 570 10.09 14.99 8.21
CA LEU A 570 10.22 16.10 9.15
C LEU A 570 10.10 15.59 10.59
N THR A 571 11.01 16.03 11.45
CA THR A 571 10.97 15.73 12.89
C THR A 571 10.21 16.83 13.64
N PRO A 572 9.56 16.53 14.77
CA PRO A 572 9.05 17.56 15.66
C PRO A 572 10.13 18.58 16.07
N GLY A 573 9.73 19.83 16.24
CA GLY A 573 10.64 20.92 16.60
C GLY A 573 10.07 22.31 16.28
N ILE A 574 10.92 23.33 16.42
CA ILE A 574 10.59 24.72 16.12
C ILE A 574 11.08 25.05 14.71
N TYR A 575 10.23 25.66 13.91
CA TYR A 575 10.47 25.94 12.50
C TYR A 575 10.02 27.35 12.10
N LYS A 576 10.74 27.94 11.15
CA LYS A 576 10.17 28.96 10.26
C LYS A 576 9.59 28.23 9.04
N ILE A 577 8.33 28.53 8.72
CA ILE A 577 7.65 27.96 7.55
C ILE A 577 7.65 29.01 6.44
N LYS A 578 8.28 28.69 5.30
CA LYS A 578 8.65 29.67 4.27
C LYS A 578 8.17 29.19 2.90
N PRO A 579 7.72 30.08 2.00
CA PRO A 579 7.39 29.69 0.63
C PRO A 579 8.67 29.38 -0.16
N LEU A 580 8.63 28.37 -1.03
CA LEU A 580 9.80 28.02 -1.86
C LEU A 580 10.20 29.16 -2.82
N ALA A 581 9.21 29.93 -3.31
CA ALA A 581 9.41 30.98 -4.30
C ALA A 581 10.22 32.18 -3.77
N ASP A 582 10.09 32.53 -2.48
CA ASP A 582 10.86 33.62 -1.86
C ASP A 582 11.06 33.37 -0.36
N GLN A 583 12.25 32.92 0.00
CA GLN A 583 12.61 32.58 1.37
C GLN A 583 12.91 33.80 2.25
N ASN A 584 12.68 35.03 1.79
CA ASN A 584 12.69 36.20 2.68
C ASN A 584 11.37 36.34 3.44
N PHE A 585 10.31 35.69 2.97
CA PHE A 585 9.01 35.64 3.63
C PHE A 585 8.88 34.39 4.51
N CYS A 586 8.13 34.52 5.60
CA CYS A 586 7.77 33.43 6.51
C CYS A 586 6.26 33.51 6.80
N MET A 587 5.68 32.45 7.37
CA MET A 587 4.32 32.50 7.94
C MET A 587 4.30 33.27 9.26
N HIS A 588 3.45 34.29 9.37
CA HIS A 588 3.29 35.17 10.54
C HIS A 588 1.80 35.32 10.89
N PRO A 589 1.46 35.59 12.16
CA PRO A 589 0.14 36.08 12.52
C PRO A 589 -0.04 37.53 12.07
N ALA A 590 -1.23 37.84 11.53
CA ALA A 590 -1.56 39.17 11.04
C ALA A 590 -1.49 40.22 12.16
N ASN A 591 -0.93 41.37 11.84
CA ASN A 591 -0.65 42.46 12.80
C ASN A 591 0.17 42.04 14.03
N TYR A 592 0.90 40.92 13.95
CA TYR A 592 1.68 40.38 15.07
C TYR A 592 0.83 40.09 16.32
N SER A 593 -0.46 39.77 16.13
CA SER A 593 -1.41 39.51 17.21
C SER A 593 -1.49 38.03 17.55
N PHE A 594 -1.34 37.68 18.82
CA PHE A 594 -1.38 36.30 19.33
C PHE A 594 -2.75 36.00 19.94
N SER A 595 -3.81 36.10 19.12
CA SER A 595 -5.20 35.90 19.55
C SER A 595 -5.92 34.90 18.65
N PRO A 596 -6.94 34.18 19.17
CA PRO A 596 -7.76 33.29 18.35
C PRO A 596 -8.56 34.09 17.30
N GLY A 597 -8.69 33.54 16.09
CA GLY A 597 -9.30 34.22 14.95
C GLY A 597 -8.36 35.18 14.20
N THR A 598 -7.08 35.27 14.59
CA THR A 598 -6.07 36.03 13.83
C THR A 598 -5.66 35.27 12.57
N LYS A 599 -5.64 35.95 11.43
CA LYS A 599 -5.20 35.39 10.14
C LYS A 599 -3.72 35.04 10.18
N ILE A 600 -3.33 34.01 9.44
CA ILE A 600 -1.93 33.71 9.17
C ILE A 600 -1.64 34.12 7.73
N GLU A 601 -0.59 34.92 7.56
CA GLU A 601 -0.18 35.50 6.29
C GLU A 601 1.33 35.39 6.09
N LEU A 602 1.80 35.77 4.90
CA LEU A 602 3.21 35.83 4.58
C LEU A 602 3.72 37.25 4.75
N ASP A 603 4.74 37.40 5.59
CA ASP A 603 5.46 38.66 5.81
C ASP A 603 6.98 38.41 5.88
N ARG A 604 7.77 39.48 5.77
CA ARG A 604 9.23 39.41 5.87
C ARG A 604 9.65 39.05 7.28
N PHE A 605 10.71 38.25 7.37
CA PHE A 605 11.31 37.92 8.66
C PHE A 605 11.86 39.18 9.35
N ASP A 606 11.38 39.46 10.57
CA ASP A 606 11.90 40.51 11.44
C ASP A 606 12.89 39.91 12.47
N PRO A 607 14.20 40.21 12.38
CA PRO A 607 15.17 39.70 13.33
C PRO A 607 15.05 40.32 14.74
N SER A 608 14.33 41.43 14.89
CA SER A 608 14.14 42.10 16.19
C SER A 608 13.08 41.41 17.07
N ASP A 609 12.14 40.71 16.44
CA ASP A 609 11.20 39.80 17.10
C ASP A 609 11.06 38.49 16.30
N PRO A 610 12.04 37.60 16.43
CA PRO A 610 12.10 36.40 15.61
C PRO A 610 11.01 35.38 16.00
N THR A 611 10.41 35.51 17.19
CA THR A 611 9.41 34.57 17.73
C THR A 611 8.11 34.62 16.94
N ILE A 612 7.78 35.74 16.31
CA ILE A 612 6.59 35.94 15.48
C ILE A 612 6.54 34.91 14.33
N SER A 613 7.70 34.60 13.73
CA SER A 613 7.80 33.65 12.61
C SER A 613 7.95 32.19 13.04
N TYR A 614 8.03 31.92 14.35
CA TYR A 614 8.31 30.59 14.87
C TYR A 614 7.02 29.79 15.11
N TRP A 615 7.03 28.56 14.62
CA TRP A 615 5.96 27.58 14.73
C TRP A 615 6.51 26.28 15.30
N VAL A 616 5.78 25.68 16.24
CA VAL A 616 6.11 24.38 16.81
C VAL A 616 5.36 23.31 16.02
N VAL A 617 6.11 22.45 15.34
CA VAL A 617 5.58 21.25 14.70
C VAL A 617 5.71 20.11 15.68
N GLU A 618 4.59 19.54 16.11
CA GLU A 618 4.56 18.51 17.14
C GLU A 618 3.55 17.40 16.80
N TYR A 619 3.70 16.25 17.44
CA TYR A 619 2.68 15.22 17.40
C TYR A 619 1.57 15.59 18.38
N GLU A 620 0.34 15.25 18.03
CA GLU A 620 -0.73 15.16 19.02
C GLU A 620 -0.37 14.11 20.09
N THR A 621 -0.79 14.35 21.32
CA THR A 621 -0.62 13.41 22.44
C THR A 621 -1.95 12.82 22.91
N ASP A 622 -1.92 11.53 23.24
CA ASP A 622 -3.03 10.84 23.92
C ASP A 622 -3.18 11.31 25.38
N ASN A 623 -4.19 10.80 26.10
CA ASN A 623 -4.43 11.17 27.50
C ASN A 623 -3.33 10.75 28.48
N HIS A 624 -2.40 9.90 28.06
CA HIS A 624 -1.24 9.48 28.83
C HIS A 624 0.03 10.27 28.42
N GLY A 625 -0.10 11.26 27.53
CA GLY A 625 1.01 12.06 27.03
C GLY A 625 1.84 11.39 25.93
N ASN A 626 1.42 10.24 25.40
CA ASN A 626 2.18 9.57 24.34
C ASN A 626 1.86 10.17 22.96
N PRO A 627 2.86 10.31 22.08
CA PRO A 627 2.65 10.85 20.74
C PRO A 627 1.84 9.89 19.86
N ILE A 628 0.78 10.40 19.24
CA ILE A 628 -0.02 9.71 18.23
C ILE A 628 0.68 9.87 16.89
N ARG A 629 1.23 8.77 16.36
CA ARG A 629 2.04 8.76 15.12
C ARG A 629 1.25 8.29 13.91
N ASP A 630 0.14 8.97 13.64
CA ASP A 630 -0.77 8.69 12.51
C ASP A 630 -0.26 9.22 11.16
N GLY A 631 0.93 9.81 11.12
CA GLY A 631 1.53 10.42 9.93
C GLY A 631 1.24 11.92 9.79
N SER A 632 0.42 12.48 10.67
CA SER A 632 0.08 13.90 10.71
C SER A 632 0.73 14.63 11.89
N PHE A 633 0.73 15.95 11.82
CA PHE A 633 1.24 16.87 12.84
C PHE A 633 0.18 17.87 13.25
N ILE A 634 0.36 18.48 14.42
CA ILE A 634 -0.26 19.74 14.78
C ILE A 634 0.81 20.83 14.71
N ILE A 635 0.40 22.04 14.30
CA ILE A 635 1.31 23.18 14.15
C ILE A 635 0.82 24.27 15.10
N ARG A 636 1.53 24.43 16.22
CA ARG A 636 1.23 25.41 17.27
C ARG A 636 2.04 26.68 17.04
N LYS A 637 1.50 27.84 17.38
CA LYS A 637 2.27 29.08 17.41
C LYS A 637 3.29 29.00 18.56
N HIS A 638 4.57 29.25 18.27
CA HIS A 638 5.60 29.31 19.32
C HIS A 638 5.26 30.40 20.34
N ALA A 639 5.59 30.16 21.61
CA ALA A 639 5.22 30.99 22.75
C ALA A 639 3.71 31.13 23.00
N THR A 640 2.94 30.07 22.69
CA THR A 640 1.52 29.98 23.05
C THR A 640 1.20 28.55 23.49
N ALA A 641 0.26 28.37 24.40
CA ALA A 641 -0.17 27.04 24.85
C ALA A 641 -1.28 26.43 23.97
N HIS A 642 -2.16 27.28 23.44
CA HIS A 642 -3.43 26.81 22.84
C HIS A 642 -3.72 27.33 21.43
N LEU A 643 -2.84 28.13 20.83
CA LEU A 643 -3.06 28.69 19.49
C LEU A 643 -2.40 27.86 18.41
N TYR A 644 -3.22 27.28 17.53
CA TYR A 644 -2.79 26.38 16.47
C TYR A 644 -3.22 26.87 15.10
N MET A 645 -2.44 26.51 14.08
CA MET A 645 -2.78 26.73 12.69
C MET A 645 -3.98 25.86 12.29
N ALA A 646 -5.09 26.49 11.93
CA ALA A 646 -6.33 25.82 11.57
C ALA A 646 -7.24 26.70 10.68
N PRO A 647 -8.21 26.11 9.96
CA PRO A 647 -9.27 26.87 9.30
C PRO A 647 -10.23 27.50 10.31
N HIS A 648 -10.58 28.77 10.09
CA HIS A 648 -11.60 29.45 10.89
C HIS A 648 -12.98 28.83 10.61
N ASN A 649 -13.74 28.56 11.67
CA ASN A 649 -15.07 27.91 11.59
C ASN A 649 -15.08 26.60 10.77
N LYS A 650 -13.95 25.89 10.69
CA LYS A 650 -13.81 24.62 9.93
C LYS A 650 -14.00 24.80 8.41
N ASP A 651 -13.86 26.02 7.88
CA ASP A 651 -13.98 26.29 6.45
C ASP A 651 -12.68 25.99 5.69
N ILE A 652 -12.73 24.95 4.85
CA ILE A 652 -11.65 24.54 3.94
C ILE A 652 -12.07 24.69 2.46
N SER A 653 -13.08 25.51 2.17
CA SER A 653 -13.54 25.78 0.81
C SER A 653 -12.42 26.39 -0.05
N GLU A 654 -12.56 26.32 -1.38
CA GLU A 654 -11.54 26.86 -2.29
C GLU A 654 -11.32 28.35 -2.06
N GLY A 655 -10.10 28.73 -1.72
CA GLY A 655 -9.72 30.12 -1.43
C GLY A 655 -9.93 30.57 0.02
N ALA A 656 -10.45 29.70 0.90
CA ALA A 656 -10.53 29.98 2.33
C ALA A 656 -9.14 30.21 2.94
N GLN A 657 -9.03 31.13 3.89
CA GLN A 657 -7.75 31.51 4.52
C GLN A 657 -7.47 30.67 5.78
N ILE A 658 -6.22 30.71 6.24
CA ILE A 658 -5.78 30.03 7.46
C ILE A 658 -5.62 31.00 8.64
N TYR A 659 -5.87 30.50 9.84
CA TYR A 659 -5.98 31.30 11.07
C TYR A 659 -5.28 30.61 12.24
N MET A 660 -5.03 31.39 13.29
CA MET A 660 -4.74 30.88 14.62
C MET A 660 -6.04 30.64 15.37
N GLU A 661 -6.23 29.43 15.87
CA GLU A 661 -7.44 29.01 16.56
C GLU A 661 -7.10 28.30 17.87
N ASN A 662 -8.01 28.39 18.82
CA ASN A 662 -7.92 27.60 20.05
C ASN A 662 -8.09 26.12 19.72
N PHE A 663 -7.18 25.30 20.23
CA PHE A 663 -7.24 23.86 20.07
C PHE A 663 -8.19 23.21 21.08
N TYR A 664 -9.29 22.65 20.57
CA TYR A 664 -10.24 21.87 21.35
C TYR A 664 -10.12 20.39 20.96
N LYS A 665 -9.94 19.50 21.94
CA LYS A 665 -9.80 18.03 21.76
C LYS A 665 -11.15 17.34 21.44
N ASP A 666 -11.92 17.89 20.51
CA ASP A 666 -13.25 17.39 20.12
C ASP A 666 -13.30 17.02 18.61
N ASP A 667 -14.50 16.81 18.05
CA ASP A 667 -14.78 16.42 16.65
C ASP A 667 -14.18 17.34 15.56
N ALA A 668 -13.52 18.43 15.95
CA ALA A 668 -12.84 19.36 15.05
C ALA A 668 -11.37 19.01 14.79
N LEU A 669 -10.79 18.03 15.50
CA LEU A 669 -9.36 17.76 15.48
C LEU A 669 -8.76 17.54 14.08
N THR A 670 -9.50 16.91 13.16
CA THR A 670 -9.03 16.67 11.79
C THR A 670 -8.65 17.95 11.06
N PHE A 671 -9.29 19.08 11.39
CA PHE A 671 -8.99 20.39 10.80
C PHE A 671 -7.68 21.00 11.34
N PHE A 672 -7.21 20.55 12.51
CA PHE A 672 -5.94 20.97 13.12
C PHE A 672 -4.77 20.05 12.76
N LYS A 673 -5.05 18.91 12.11
CA LYS A 673 -4.03 17.96 11.64
C LYS A 673 -3.51 18.36 10.27
N TRP A 674 -2.21 18.20 10.09
CA TRP A 674 -1.49 18.54 8.86
C TRP A 674 -0.60 17.39 8.42
N PHE A 675 -0.74 16.94 7.17
CA PHE A 675 0.25 16.08 6.54
C PHE A 675 1.32 16.94 5.90
N LEU A 676 2.57 16.64 6.22
CA LEU A 676 3.75 17.34 5.73
C LEU A 676 4.50 16.41 4.76
N GLU A 677 4.05 16.38 3.50
CA GLU A 677 4.53 15.41 2.51
C GLU A 677 5.71 15.99 1.70
N PRO A 678 6.89 15.34 1.68
CA PRO A 678 8.03 15.86 0.93
C PRO A 678 7.76 15.82 -0.59
N THR A 679 8.13 16.87 -1.31
CA THR A 679 7.91 17.01 -2.77
C THR A 679 8.75 16.05 -3.61
N ARG A 680 9.81 15.47 -3.05
CA ARG A 680 10.78 14.55 -3.69
C ARG A 680 11.45 15.08 -4.97
N ASP A 681 11.38 16.37 -5.22
CA ASP A 681 12.00 17.06 -6.37
C ASP A 681 13.40 17.64 -6.03
N LYS A 682 13.99 17.18 -4.92
CA LYS A 682 15.30 17.60 -4.38
C LYS A 682 15.37 19.06 -3.88
N THR A 683 14.25 19.80 -3.87
CA THR A 683 14.21 21.16 -3.29
C THR A 683 14.26 21.14 -1.76
N GLY A 684 13.98 20.00 -1.14
CA GLY A 684 13.79 19.90 0.31
C GLY A 684 12.45 20.47 0.80
N ALA A 685 11.54 20.81 -0.11
CA ALA A 685 10.23 21.35 0.22
C ALA A 685 9.20 20.27 0.56
N PHE A 686 8.11 20.74 1.16
CA PHE A 686 6.98 19.96 1.62
C PHE A 686 5.67 20.55 1.07
N PHE A 687 4.71 19.68 0.80
CA PHE A 687 3.31 20.03 0.72
C PHE A 687 2.72 20.07 2.14
N ILE A 688 1.83 21.02 2.39
CA ILE A 688 1.06 21.11 3.63
C ILE A 688 -0.41 20.80 3.29
N GLU A 689 -0.86 19.60 3.67
CA GLU A 689 -2.20 19.07 3.37
C GLU A 689 -3.02 18.99 4.65
N ASN A 690 -4.32 19.31 4.58
CA ASN A 690 -5.17 19.28 5.76
C ASN A 690 -5.71 17.87 6.08
N GLY A 691 -5.80 17.52 7.35
CA GLY A 691 -6.30 16.23 7.81
C GLY A 691 -7.80 16.01 7.59
N ALA A 692 -8.59 17.07 7.41
CA ALA A 692 -10.02 16.96 7.10
C ALA A 692 -10.30 16.67 5.62
N ASP A 693 -9.41 17.09 4.72
CA ASP A 693 -9.40 16.73 3.30
C ASP A 693 -7.95 16.77 2.79
N LYS A 694 -7.36 15.59 2.59
CA LYS A 694 -5.96 15.49 2.18
C LYS A 694 -5.71 16.02 0.76
N LEU A 695 -6.73 16.19 -0.09
CA LEU A 695 -6.57 16.88 -1.38
C LEU A 695 -6.47 18.41 -1.26
N LYS A 696 -6.72 18.97 -0.07
CA LYS A 696 -6.65 20.41 0.18
C LYS A 696 -5.29 20.80 0.72
N TYR A 697 -4.59 21.58 -0.10
CA TYR A 697 -3.25 22.08 0.17
C TYR A 697 -3.29 23.53 0.63
N LEU A 698 -2.28 23.96 1.38
CA LEU A 698 -1.99 25.38 1.55
C LEU A 698 -1.22 25.92 0.32
N GLU A 699 -1.77 26.97 -0.28
CA GLU A 699 -1.23 27.68 -1.44
C GLU A 699 -0.92 29.14 -1.06
N TYR A 700 0.20 29.65 -1.55
CA TYR A 700 0.52 31.09 -1.52
C TYR A 700 0.34 31.74 -2.91
N PRO A 701 0.20 33.07 -3.01
CA PRO A 701 -0.11 33.73 -4.28
C PRO A 701 0.99 33.55 -5.35
N THR A 702 0.59 33.42 -6.61
CA THR A 702 1.52 33.43 -7.76
C THR A 702 2.13 34.82 -7.96
N GLY A 703 3.43 34.89 -8.26
CA GLY A 703 4.15 36.13 -8.54
C GLY A 703 5.03 36.61 -7.36
N PRO A 704 5.57 37.83 -7.40
CA PRO A 704 6.38 38.36 -6.31
C PRO A 704 5.52 38.54 -5.06
N LEU A 705 5.96 37.94 -3.96
CA LEU A 705 5.30 38.06 -2.67
C LEU A 705 5.42 39.48 -2.13
N LYS A 706 4.39 39.90 -1.40
CA LYS A 706 4.31 41.18 -0.70
C LYS A 706 3.97 40.93 0.76
N ASP A 707 4.32 41.87 1.62
CA ASP A 707 3.92 41.85 3.03
C ASP A 707 2.39 41.70 3.12
N ASN A 708 1.93 40.87 4.06
CA ASN A 708 0.52 40.48 4.24
C ASN A 708 -0.05 39.64 3.07
N SER A 709 0.77 38.86 2.38
CA SER A 709 0.28 37.98 1.30
C SER A 709 -0.56 36.83 1.88
N PRO A 710 -1.79 36.58 1.39
CA PRO A 710 -2.70 35.62 1.99
C PRO A 710 -2.34 34.18 1.65
N ILE A 711 -2.43 33.29 2.63
CA ILE A 711 -2.31 31.84 2.47
C ILE A 711 -3.72 31.25 2.39
N LYS A 712 -3.96 30.33 1.44
CA LYS A 712 -5.31 29.82 1.14
C LYS A 712 -5.36 28.31 0.93
N PHE A 713 -6.53 27.71 1.13
CA PHE A 713 -6.82 26.34 0.76
C PHE A 713 -7.11 26.21 -0.74
N SER A 714 -6.47 25.24 -1.39
CA SER A 714 -6.58 25.05 -2.83
C SER A 714 -6.35 23.59 -3.23
N TYR A 715 -6.99 23.16 -4.32
CA TYR A 715 -6.71 21.88 -4.94
C TYR A 715 -5.57 22.03 -5.94
N HIS A 716 -4.68 21.04 -6.04
CA HIS A 716 -3.59 21.06 -7.02
C HIS A 716 -4.13 20.80 -8.44
N ARG A 717 -4.38 21.84 -9.25
CA ARG A 717 -4.88 21.71 -10.63
C ARG A 717 -3.74 21.77 -11.65
N PRO A 718 -3.84 21.07 -12.79
CA PRO A 718 -2.81 21.11 -13.84
C PRO A 718 -2.51 22.51 -14.40
N SER A 719 -3.42 23.47 -14.24
CA SER A 719 -3.29 24.85 -14.74
C SER A 719 -2.62 25.81 -13.76
N GLN A 720 -2.38 25.41 -12.51
CA GLN A 720 -1.72 26.23 -11.49
C GLN A 720 -0.21 26.04 -11.53
N ASP A 721 0.54 27.04 -11.07
CA ASP A 721 1.97 26.89 -10.87
C ASP A 721 2.21 25.96 -9.67
N PRO A 722 2.75 24.75 -9.86
CA PRO A 722 2.97 23.80 -8.76
C PRO A 722 3.97 24.32 -7.72
N SER A 723 4.73 25.39 -8.02
CA SER A 723 5.65 26.00 -7.06
C SER A 723 4.92 26.64 -5.88
N THR A 724 3.69 27.15 -6.05
CA THR A 724 2.93 27.87 -5.02
C THR A 724 2.42 27.03 -3.85
N PHE A 725 2.60 25.71 -3.95
CA PHE A 725 2.20 24.73 -2.94
C PHE A 725 3.40 24.21 -2.12
N LYS A 726 4.61 24.70 -2.38
CA LYS A 726 5.85 24.15 -1.83
C LYS A 726 6.40 25.00 -0.70
N TRP A 727 6.57 24.38 0.45
CA TRP A 727 6.96 25.04 1.69
C TRP A 727 8.30 24.50 2.22
N ILE A 728 9.16 25.39 2.68
CA ILE A 728 10.42 25.07 3.34
C ILE A 728 10.23 25.18 4.86
N PHE A 729 10.58 24.11 5.56
CA PHE A 729 10.65 24.07 7.02
C PHE A 729 12.09 24.30 7.46
N GLU A 730 12.43 25.55 7.78
CA GLU A 730 13.76 25.91 8.28
C GLU A 730 13.79 25.69 9.79
N ARG A 731 14.51 24.64 10.24
CA ARG A 731 14.61 24.31 11.66
C ARG A 731 15.31 25.44 12.42
N VAL A 732 14.72 25.86 13.52
CA VAL A 732 15.26 26.86 14.43
C VAL A 732 15.84 26.15 15.64
N THR A 733 17.10 26.45 15.94
CA THR A 733 17.69 26.14 17.24
C THR A 733 17.69 27.43 18.04
N VAL A 734 16.91 27.50 19.11
CA VAL A 734 16.91 28.66 20.00
C VAL A 734 18.21 28.62 20.82
N THR A 735 19.26 29.25 20.31
CA THR A 735 20.67 29.07 20.76
C THR A 735 21.02 29.75 22.09
N ARG A 736 20.03 30.24 22.84
CA ARG A 736 20.23 31.01 24.08
C ARG A 736 19.06 30.80 25.07
N GLU A 737 18.53 29.58 25.12
CA GLU A 737 17.57 29.21 26.18
C GLU A 737 18.29 29.23 27.54
N LEU A 738 17.64 29.77 28.57
CA LEU A 738 18.16 29.73 29.92
C LEU A 738 18.06 28.26 30.41
N GLU A 739 19.11 27.73 31.04
CA GLU A 739 19.03 26.39 31.60
C GLU A 739 18.26 26.40 32.93
N THR A 740 17.84 25.21 33.38
CA THR A 740 17.23 25.10 34.71
C THR A 740 18.31 25.34 35.77
N GLY A 741 18.06 26.27 36.68
CA GLY A 741 19.06 26.70 37.66
C GLY A 741 18.55 27.75 38.63
N VAL A 742 19.47 28.25 39.47
CA VAL A 742 19.20 29.29 40.45
C VAL A 742 19.88 30.58 40.00
N TYR A 743 19.10 31.65 39.88
CA TYR A 743 19.49 32.90 39.24
C TYR A 743 19.15 34.11 40.12
N ASN A 744 19.86 35.20 39.88
CA ASN A 744 19.43 36.54 40.31
C ASN A 744 18.78 37.23 39.10
N ILE A 745 17.63 37.86 39.32
CA ILE A 745 16.93 38.66 38.31
C ILE A 745 17.13 40.14 38.66
N ILE A 746 17.79 40.88 37.77
CA ILE A 746 18.29 42.24 38.03
C ILE A 746 17.79 43.16 36.93
N ILE A 747 17.52 44.43 37.20
CA ILE A 747 17.19 45.39 36.13
C ILE A 747 18.44 45.65 35.26
N ALA A 748 18.33 45.39 33.95
CA ALA A 748 19.49 45.41 33.05
C ALA A 748 20.22 46.76 33.02
N ASN A 749 19.47 47.86 33.14
CA ASN A 749 20.00 49.22 33.09
C ASN A 749 20.43 49.78 34.46
N ASN A 750 20.34 48.99 35.54
CA ASN A 750 20.89 49.33 36.84
C ASN A 750 21.18 48.06 37.64
N HIS A 751 22.43 47.59 37.59
CA HIS A 751 22.87 46.35 38.24
C HIS A 751 22.78 46.33 39.77
N ASN A 752 22.42 47.46 40.40
CA ASN A 752 22.18 47.53 41.84
C ASN A 752 20.70 47.27 42.20
N LEU A 753 19.81 47.04 41.24
CA LEU A 753 18.38 46.87 41.47
C LEU A 753 17.96 45.43 41.21
N ASP A 754 17.71 44.69 42.28
CA ASP A 754 17.31 43.28 42.25
C ASP A 754 15.78 43.14 42.36
N VAL A 755 15.21 42.16 41.65
CA VAL A 755 13.80 41.78 41.77
C VAL A 755 13.61 40.94 43.02
N CYS A 756 12.82 41.44 43.96
CA CYS A 756 12.62 40.90 45.29
C CYS A 756 11.13 40.72 45.63
N VAL A 757 10.87 40.01 46.73
CA VAL A 757 9.52 39.82 47.27
C VAL A 757 9.27 40.84 48.39
N GLY A 758 8.22 41.65 48.26
CA GLY A 758 7.82 42.65 49.27
C GLY A 758 7.51 41.99 50.61
N THR A 759 8.02 42.56 51.70
CA THR A 759 7.98 41.97 53.05
C THR A 759 6.75 42.33 53.88
N ASP A 760 5.84 43.19 53.36
CA ASP A 760 4.84 43.88 54.19
C ASP A 760 3.45 43.22 54.33
N SER A 761 3.16 42.04 53.75
CA SER A 761 1.93 41.33 54.15
C SER A 761 1.96 39.81 53.94
N LEU A 762 1.55 39.07 54.98
CA LEU A 762 1.43 37.61 55.04
C LEU A 762 0.25 37.03 54.22
N ALA A 763 -0.45 37.84 53.41
CA ALA A 763 -1.60 37.39 52.65
C ALA A 763 -1.40 37.49 51.12
N ASN A 764 -0.81 38.57 50.60
CA ASN A 764 -0.45 38.73 49.19
C ASN A 764 0.97 39.30 49.10
N LYS A 765 1.93 38.51 48.61
CA LYS A 765 3.31 38.95 48.43
C LYS A 765 3.43 39.70 47.10
N THR A 766 3.59 41.02 47.17
CA THR A 766 3.88 41.89 46.02
C THR A 766 5.32 41.67 45.55
N THR A 767 5.58 41.87 44.27
CA THR A 767 6.95 41.95 43.74
C THR A 767 7.43 43.39 43.74
N GLU A 768 8.63 43.64 44.24
CA GLU A 768 9.25 44.96 44.28
C GLU A 768 10.71 44.87 43.88
N VAL A 769 11.24 45.96 43.31
CA VAL A 769 12.64 46.07 42.95
C VAL A 769 13.39 46.85 44.02
N ILE A 770 14.45 46.30 44.60
CA ILE A 770 15.15 46.88 45.76
C ILE A 770 16.63 47.15 45.42
N ASP A 771 17.20 48.24 45.96
CA ASP A 771 18.64 48.51 45.86
C ASP A 771 19.45 47.51 46.71
N SER A 772 20.18 46.63 46.04
CA SER A 772 20.97 45.55 46.63
C SER A 772 22.09 46.04 47.55
N ARG A 773 22.50 47.31 47.45
CA ARG A 773 23.51 47.93 48.35
C ARG A 773 22.93 48.29 49.72
N THR A 774 21.61 48.32 49.86
CA THR A 774 20.91 48.74 51.08
C THR A 774 20.46 47.56 51.95
N GLN A 775 20.69 46.32 51.51
CA GLN A 775 20.35 45.11 52.26
C GLN A 775 21.51 44.58 53.09
N SER A 776 21.22 44.10 54.31
CA SER A 776 22.09 43.17 55.03
C SER A 776 22.16 41.83 54.29
N GLU A 777 23.28 41.11 54.34
CA GLU A 777 23.62 39.87 53.61
C GLU A 777 22.55 38.73 53.58
N ALA A 778 21.46 38.84 54.33
CA ALA A 778 20.31 37.92 54.32
C ALA A 778 19.26 38.19 53.21
N GLY A 779 19.45 39.18 52.32
CA GLY A 779 18.37 39.75 51.50
C GLY A 779 18.36 39.49 49.99
N THR A 780 19.41 38.89 49.38
CA THR A 780 19.41 38.63 47.93
C THR A 780 18.45 37.49 47.59
N PHE A 781 17.30 37.83 46.99
CA PHE A 781 16.30 36.84 46.58
C PHE A 781 16.81 36.06 45.36
N LYS A 782 17.10 34.78 45.60
CA LYS A 782 17.42 33.82 44.56
C LYS A 782 16.13 33.29 43.94
N TRP A 783 16.11 33.21 42.63
CA TRP A 783 14.99 32.68 41.85
C TRP A 783 15.42 31.37 41.22
N ARG A 784 14.68 30.29 41.48
CA ARG A 784 14.86 29.06 40.72
C ARG A 784 14.03 29.18 39.45
N ILE A 785 14.72 29.10 38.31
CA ILE A 785 14.09 29.14 36.99
C ILE A 785 14.11 27.71 36.46
N THR A 786 12.92 27.14 36.24
CA THR A 786 12.76 25.76 35.77
C THR A 786 12.20 25.77 34.36
N LYS A 787 12.94 25.16 33.43
CA LYS A 787 12.55 25.05 32.02
C LYS A 787 11.60 23.87 31.82
N ASN A 788 10.46 24.15 31.20
CA ASN A 788 9.44 23.17 30.89
C ASN A 788 9.66 22.52 29.50
N PRO A 789 9.09 21.33 29.24
CA PRO A 789 9.19 20.66 27.94
C PRO A 789 8.61 21.46 26.75
N ASP A 790 7.70 22.40 27.01
CA ASP A 790 7.08 23.29 26.02
C ASP A 790 7.91 24.57 25.74
N SER A 791 9.13 24.63 26.26
CA SER A 791 10.05 25.79 26.27
C SER A 791 9.59 27.00 27.09
N SER A 792 8.54 26.85 27.92
CA SER A 792 8.20 27.84 28.95
C SER A 792 9.09 27.71 30.20
N TYR A 793 8.99 28.67 31.11
CA TYR A 793 9.74 28.73 32.36
C TYR A 793 8.80 28.96 33.53
N PHE A 794 8.99 28.19 34.60
CA PHE A 794 8.52 28.57 35.93
C PHE A 794 9.60 29.39 36.62
N ILE A 795 9.21 30.50 37.23
CA ILE A 795 10.08 31.36 38.04
C ILE A 795 9.59 31.25 39.48
N GLU A 796 10.31 30.52 40.33
CA GLU A 796 9.95 30.30 41.73
C GLU A 796 10.98 30.93 42.66
N VAL A 797 10.55 31.34 43.85
CA VAL A 797 11.49 31.80 44.88
C VAL A 797 12.26 30.58 45.40
N ASP A 798 13.59 30.64 45.34
CA ASP A 798 14.47 29.53 45.71
C ASP A 798 14.19 29.05 47.14
N ASP A 799 14.24 27.73 47.34
CA ASP A 799 13.87 27.05 48.60
C ASP A 799 12.46 27.37 49.14
N SER A 800 11.52 27.75 48.26
CA SER A 800 10.11 27.90 48.59
C SER A 800 9.20 27.16 47.59
N SER A 801 7.88 27.23 47.80
CA SER A 801 6.85 26.73 46.84
C SER A 801 6.01 27.88 46.28
N LEU A 802 6.63 29.05 46.12
CA LEU A 802 5.97 30.27 45.66
C LEU A 802 6.50 30.68 44.29
N TYR A 803 5.59 30.98 43.39
CA TYR A 803 5.83 31.24 41.99
C TYR A 803 5.48 32.68 41.64
N LEU A 804 6.34 33.28 40.81
CA LEU A 804 6.05 34.53 40.12
C LEU A 804 4.90 34.29 39.12
N HIS A 805 3.86 35.09 39.20
CA HIS A 805 2.69 34.97 38.32
C HIS A 805 2.00 36.31 38.13
N ALA A 806 1.23 36.43 37.04
CA ALA A 806 0.31 37.55 36.86
C ALA A 806 -0.87 37.42 37.82
N ASP A 807 -1.12 38.47 38.61
CA ASP A 807 -2.21 38.55 39.59
C ASP A 807 -3.57 38.63 38.86
N LEU A 808 -4.40 37.63 39.10
CA LEU A 808 -5.71 37.46 38.48
C LEU A 808 -6.82 38.28 39.16
N SER A 809 -6.51 38.97 40.26
CA SER A 809 -7.47 39.77 41.02
C SER A 809 -7.61 41.22 40.53
N SER A 810 -6.71 41.70 39.66
CA SER A 810 -6.79 43.06 39.09
C SER A 810 -7.54 43.06 37.75
N SER A 811 -8.58 43.87 37.62
CA SER A 811 -9.34 44.07 36.37
C SER A 811 -8.75 45.16 35.46
N GLU A 812 -7.48 45.54 35.64
CA GLU A 812 -6.83 46.65 34.91
C GLU A 812 -5.94 46.14 33.76
N ILE A 813 -5.75 46.99 32.74
CA ILE A 813 -4.98 46.72 31.51
C ILE A 813 -3.48 46.38 31.78
N ASN A 814 -3.01 46.61 33.00
CA ASN A 814 -1.69 46.19 33.49
C ASN A 814 -1.88 45.28 34.71
N ASN A 815 -1.88 43.96 34.51
CA ASN A 815 -1.97 43.03 35.65
C ASN A 815 -0.75 43.22 36.55
N LYS A 816 -0.97 43.32 37.85
CA LYS A 816 0.13 43.32 38.82
C LYS A 816 0.81 41.95 38.80
N VAL A 817 2.11 41.92 39.07
CA VAL A 817 2.83 40.66 39.27
C VAL A 817 2.92 40.37 40.76
N ALA A 818 2.66 39.12 41.11
CA ALA A 818 2.62 38.65 42.49
C ALA A 818 3.43 37.35 42.65
N VAL A 819 3.70 37.00 43.91
CA VAL A 819 4.36 35.75 44.28
C VAL A 819 3.41 34.92 45.14
N GLY A 820 3.02 33.74 44.67
CA GLY A 820 1.95 32.95 45.28
C GLY A 820 2.09 31.45 45.06
N LYS A 821 1.23 30.65 45.70
CA LYS A 821 1.22 29.20 45.49
C LYS A 821 0.73 28.89 44.08
N TYR A 822 1.38 27.93 43.41
CA TYR A 822 0.95 27.47 42.09
C TYR A 822 -0.51 27.02 42.09
N ASN A 823 -1.28 27.52 41.12
CA ASN A 823 -2.65 27.11 40.89
C ASN A 823 -2.76 26.45 39.49
N PRO A 824 -2.99 25.13 39.40
CA PRO A 824 -3.07 24.44 38.12
C PRO A 824 -4.25 24.90 37.26
N ASP A 825 -5.33 25.42 37.86
CA ASP A 825 -6.49 25.92 37.10
C ASP A 825 -6.17 27.20 36.30
N TYR A 826 -5.06 27.86 36.63
CA TYR A 826 -4.57 29.07 35.95
C TYR A 826 -3.10 28.95 35.57
N GLU A 827 -2.64 27.76 35.17
CA GLU A 827 -1.24 27.46 34.82
C GLU A 827 -0.62 28.51 33.87
N TRP A 828 -1.42 29.03 32.94
CA TRP A 828 -1.05 30.06 31.98
C TRP A 828 -0.48 31.34 32.62
N ALA A 829 -0.96 31.74 33.81
CA ALA A 829 -0.51 32.93 34.52
C ALA A 829 0.84 32.75 35.23
N TYR A 830 1.29 31.50 35.38
CA TYR A 830 2.52 31.11 36.09
C TYR A 830 3.66 30.73 35.13
N LYS A 831 3.36 30.54 33.85
CA LYS A 831 4.35 30.20 32.83
C LYS A 831 4.87 31.45 32.13
N TRP A 832 6.18 31.55 32.03
CA TRP A 832 6.88 32.66 31.42
C TRP A 832 7.68 32.21 30.20
N GLU A 833 7.81 33.07 29.21
CA GLU A 833 8.83 32.99 28.18
C GLU A 833 9.99 33.91 28.58
N ILE A 834 11.23 33.44 28.40
CA ILE A 834 12.44 34.20 28.70
C ILE A 834 13.24 34.31 27.39
N THR A 835 13.15 35.49 26.77
CA THR A 835 13.70 35.73 25.43
C THR A 835 15.01 36.53 25.53
N PRO A 836 16.13 36.02 25.01
CA PRO A 836 17.40 36.73 25.04
C PRO A 836 17.36 37.98 24.16
N THR A 837 18.05 39.04 24.58
CA THR A 837 18.24 40.23 23.74
C THR A 837 19.55 40.15 22.95
N ASP A 838 19.88 41.24 22.24
CA ASP A 838 21.17 41.43 21.58
C ASP A 838 22.35 41.48 22.57
N GLN A 839 22.07 41.80 23.84
CA GLN A 839 23.05 41.84 24.93
C GLN A 839 23.12 40.50 25.69
N GLU A 840 24.35 40.02 25.92
CA GLU A 840 24.60 38.77 26.65
C GLU A 840 24.14 38.86 28.11
N GLY A 841 23.41 37.84 28.58
CA GLY A 841 22.85 37.80 29.94
C GLY A 841 21.63 38.70 30.17
N VAL A 842 21.16 39.43 29.15
CA VAL A 842 19.97 40.29 29.22
C VAL A 842 18.81 39.64 28.48
N TYR A 843 17.67 39.57 29.16
CA TYR A 843 16.47 38.90 28.71
C TYR A 843 15.24 39.82 28.84
N LYS A 844 14.23 39.55 28.01
CA LYS A 844 12.85 39.99 28.21
C LYS A 844 12.06 38.81 28.76
N ILE A 845 11.14 39.08 29.67
CA ILE A 845 10.29 38.06 30.28
C ILE A 845 8.84 38.40 29.91
N SER A 846 8.10 37.46 29.35
CA SER A 846 6.70 37.62 28.94
C SER A 846 5.86 36.43 29.43
N LEU A 847 4.55 36.62 29.58
CA LEU A 847 3.65 35.49 29.84
C LEU A 847 3.68 34.52 28.65
N PHE A 848 3.72 33.22 28.93
CA PHE A 848 3.77 32.17 27.90
C PHE A 848 2.44 31.94 27.18
N ASP A 849 1.32 32.42 27.75
CA ASP A 849 0.00 32.38 27.12
C ASP A 849 -0.55 33.80 27.04
N ASP A 850 -0.58 34.34 25.82
CA ASP A 850 -0.75 35.77 25.54
C ASP A 850 -2.20 36.27 25.60
N ALA A 851 -3.02 35.69 26.48
CA ALA A 851 -4.41 36.11 26.66
C ALA A 851 -4.53 37.59 27.09
N VAL A 852 -3.43 38.23 27.52
CA VAL A 852 -3.43 39.58 28.10
C VAL A 852 -2.30 40.50 27.61
N SER A 853 -1.45 40.11 26.63
CA SER A 853 -0.31 40.96 26.17
C SER A 853 0.57 41.41 27.33
N GLY A 854 1.40 40.52 27.87
CA GLY A 854 2.00 40.71 29.19
C GLY A 854 3.51 40.56 29.27
N TYR A 855 4.30 41.47 28.70
CA TYR A 855 5.71 41.57 29.05
C TYR A 855 5.86 42.07 30.49
N LEU A 856 6.71 41.38 31.25
CA LEU A 856 7.12 41.79 32.58
C LEU A 856 7.84 43.14 32.47
N HIS A 857 7.38 44.12 33.23
CA HIS A 857 7.95 45.46 33.25
C HIS A 857 7.77 46.13 34.61
N LEU A 858 8.49 47.23 34.81
CA LEU A 858 8.30 48.11 35.96
C LEU A 858 7.01 48.93 35.78
N THR A 859 6.09 48.94 36.76
CA THR A 859 4.73 49.53 36.64
C THR A 859 4.70 50.97 36.08
N ASP A 860 5.72 51.79 36.36
CA ASP A 860 5.86 53.18 35.85
C ASP A 860 7.00 53.37 34.82
N TYR A 861 7.64 52.29 34.36
CA TYR A 861 8.84 52.27 33.51
C TYR A 861 10.09 52.98 34.09
N LYS A 862 10.00 53.49 35.32
CA LYS A 862 11.09 54.18 36.02
C LYS A 862 12.00 53.21 36.75
N ILE A 863 13.29 53.29 36.46
CA ILE A 863 14.34 52.50 37.11
C ILE A 863 14.68 53.12 38.47
N GLN A 864 13.95 52.74 39.52
CA GLN A 864 14.13 53.21 40.89
C GLN A 864 13.79 52.10 41.91
N SER A 865 14.37 52.17 43.11
CA SER A 865 14.03 51.25 44.21
C SER A 865 12.56 51.42 44.64
N ASN A 866 11.97 50.34 45.13
CA ASN A 866 10.58 50.19 45.57
C ASN A 866 9.54 50.33 44.45
N ASN A 867 9.96 50.16 43.20
CA ASN A 867 9.03 50.05 42.08
C ASN A 867 8.49 48.62 41.98
N SER A 868 7.22 48.44 41.62
CA SER A 868 6.59 47.13 41.46
C SER A 868 6.73 46.60 40.03
N LEU A 869 6.47 45.31 39.86
CA LEU A 869 6.38 44.68 38.54
C LEU A 869 4.92 44.52 38.10
N SER A 870 4.71 44.68 36.81
CA SER A 870 3.44 44.50 36.11
C SER A 870 3.66 43.74 34.81
N THR A 871 2.60 43.21 34.21
CA THR A 871 2.60 42.68 32.85
C THR A 871 1.79 43.58 31.93
N GLY A 872 2.28 43.88 30.73
CA GLY A 872 1.60 44.74 29.75
C GLY A 872 2.22 44.67 28.36
N PRO A 873 1.60 45.31 27.35
CA PRO A 873 2.07 45.25 25.97
C PRO A 873 3.44 45.93 25.85
N TYR A 874 4.32 45.38 25.03
CA TYR A 874 5.66 45.95 24.85
C TYR A 874 5.60 47.34 24.20
N ASP A 875 6.19 48.34 24.88
CA ASP A 875 6.38 49.70 24.37
C ASP A 875 7.86 49.94 24.02
N PRO A 876 8.21 50.04 22.71
CA PRO A 876 9.58 50.33 22.29
C PRO A 876 10.16 51.65 22.84
N GLY A 877 9.31 52.62 23.18
CA GLY A 877 9.72 53.90 23.77
C GLY A 877 10.16 53.81 25.23
N GLN A 878 9.84 52.70 25.90
CA GLN A 878 10.11 52.44 27.32
C GLN A 878 10.95 51.16 27.52
N ASP A 879 11.67 50.70 26.49
CA ASP A 879 12.41 49.42 26.44
C ASP A 879 13.31 49.17 27.68
N ASN A 880 13.81 50.25 28.30
CA ASN A 880 14.61 50.18 29.51
C ASN A 880 13.89 49.56 30.72
N GLY A 881 12.56 49.62 30.79
CA GLY A 881 11.74 49.04 31.84
C GLY A 881 11.36 47.56 31.64
N TYR A 882 11.74 46.97 30.50
CA TYR A 882 11.36 45.62 30.07
C TYR A 882 12.54 44.62 30.05
N LYS A 883 13.76 45.09 30.33
CA LYS A 883 14.99 44.29 30.22
C LYS A 883 15.54 43.90 31.58
N PHE A 884 15.78 42.60 31.75
CA PHE A 884 16.30 42.00 32.97
C PHE A 884 17.62 41.29 32.70
N TYR A 885 18.63 41.56 33.53
CA TYR A 885 19.86 40.79 33.56
C TYR A 885 19.64 39.55 34.44
N ILE A 886 19.76 38.36 33.85
CA ILE A 886 19.59 37.08 34.55
C ILE A 886 20.95 36.41 34.63
N ARG A 887 21.48 36.27 35.86
CA ARG A 887 22.80 35.69 36.11
C ARG A 887 22.71 34.52 37.07
N GLU A 888 23.50 33.47 36.85
CA GLU A 888 23.59 32.35 37.81
C GLU A 888 23.97 32.90 39.18
N ALA A 889 23.25 32.48 40.21
CA ALA A 889 23.58 32.80 41.58
C ALA A 889 24.80 31.96 41.98
N THR A 890 26.00 32.54 41.95
CA THR A 890 27.18 31.91 42.56
C THR A 890 26.91 31.67 44.04
N GLN A 891 27.19 30.44 44.50
CA GLN A 891 26.96 29.99 45.88
C GLN A 891 27.63 30.89 46.92
#